data_AF-B0EEE1-F1
#
_entry.id   AF-B0EEE1-F1
#
_cell.length_a   1.000
_cell.length_b   1.000
_cell.length_c   1.000
_cell.angle_alpha   90.00
_cell.angle_beta   90.00
_cell.angle_gamma   90.00
#
_symmetry.space_group_name_H-M   'P 1'
#
loop_
_entity.id
_entity.type
_entity.pdbx_description
1 polymer ?
#
loop_
_entity_poly.entity_id
_entity_poly.type
_entity_poly.pdbx_seq_one_letter_code
_entity_poly.pdbx_strand_id
1 'polypeptide(L)'
;MKQLDGYSLLICSKYFRYKSDFINVICVCKKFQETLEKFRYNPISISSLRLFPKIQTQCLYHKNEIRLPVESYSFYYFLTYKEALKQIKNFNKCHKIIYTRSDREEFGPDISQNLAIKALGDKCFEGTPIQEITIPNTIRKIGQEAFSQCTQLTQIQLPCTLKELPVCTFFNCIKLEKIEIPSSVSIIDGACFFGCSQLTKVNFPQSIISIGYESFAFCARLKEVVLQGSLYTLFSKSFFGCTALSSVYLPDTVKFIADSCFENCSSLQNINIPSSVVMINQKVFKNCISLKEIETPPSVDYIGEQCFENCYSLTRLKISDATVNISCNCFFNCTSLKILEVPLRNNEYPFDVSYYDKQILERFGIKCVHINSFSGGSVLTYDPLTHEPKIPDDALIIGKDCFKNIREIQSICVPTNIVIIDSNAFVGSFITSIYIPTSVTCIIPGAFSDCVGLKEIQLPSSILSISSKSFMNCSSLTSVTIPSTITSINANAFESCINLSTISLPPHLVKLKKNAFSGCAQLKEILLPSSLKYIEEKCFSDCVNLTFLSIPTTVTYIGKDICLNCRSLKSLIIPLEKDLSYKYKVSYQQYQIFSSLNIHCTNVQFTEHDYLRRRNNNTDNIIPTDINLHISKLCFSKSFENRFILPPNVISLGKSCFQASSNITSITLSTNITKINSYAFNGCVSLKKLIIPSSVQYIGKYCFKNCDNLTSLSLPTNLLPYTSLVSYSEYLLLKRNNIECLNIAQVNDDEIYDLKYLPSEIKTLNITYFDFYSKEITIPSHITKIKVGVFYDCFQMSRIQIPSNVVSIKRNAFSNCISLKSIELSPNLKKLSSSLFYYCISLKSIEIPSKITKLSNNVFAECHSLSQIYFSNQLKKIKECCFFNCKHLSSVTIPSSVTKLGKRCFDFCLGLEEFNFEEHCQIKKIPENCFRMCDKLVSFNIPSSIEILDNSCFYKCFGLTSIHIPSNVKSIGMCCFKRCYFLKEVICDQIQEIDKDCFSYCARLESVILPSSLKKIGQTAFSYCSNLKEICIPDSVEFIGGSCFIGCTQLTRITLSSRLTSLSYDCFSNCSSLSSIIINNTPVSNYPFNVSLLQYIYFSKNKIPCHNITLSRDEIFLLSTSIPRLVKSFTDNCFRNSISLINISIPSSVTSLGEYCFKNCINLTSITIPSSISSIPSHCFDNCYNLKSIILPSTITSFGSHSFYGCSQLKSLKLIPKECFE
;
A
#
# COMPACT_ATOMS: atom_id res chain seq x y z
N MET A 1 24.92 -61.09 -0.84
CA MET A 1 23.82 -60.34 -0.19
C MET A 1 23.01 -61.32 0.66
N LYS A 2 22.81 -61.06 1.96
CA LYS A 2 21.94 -61.90 2.81
C LYS A 2 20.51 -61.84 2.25
N GLN A 3 19.90 -63.00 2.02
CA GLN A 3 18.51 -63.09 1.54
C GLN A 3 17.58 -62.37 2.53
N LEU A 4 16.68 -61.51 2.03
CA LEU A 4 15.67 -60.86 2.87
C LEU A 4 14.71 -61.95 3.41
N ASP A 5 14.71 -62.16 4.72
CA ASP A 5 13.77 -63.06 5.38
C ASP A 5 12.44 -62.34 5.72
N GLY A 6 11.43 -63.10 6.14
CA GLY A 6 10.10 -62.54 6.42
C GLY A 6 10.06 -61.56 7.60
N TYR A 7 11.02 -61.63 8.53
CA TYR A 7 11.14 -60.68 9.64
C TYR A 7 11.76 -59.36 9.19
N SER A 8 12.80 -59.43 8.38
CA SER A 8 13.44 -58.28 7.74
C SER A 8 12.44 -57.55 6.86
N LEU A 9 11.60 -58.28 6.11
CA LEU A 9 10.53 -57.67 5.33
C LEU A 9 9.44 -57.03 6.21
N LEU A 10 9.09 -57.62 7.36
CA LEU A 10 8.16 -56.99 8.30
C LEU A 10 8.69 -55.63 8.80
N ILE A 11 10.00 -55.53 9.06
CA ILE A 11 10.64 -54.26 9.43
C ILE A 11 10.61 -53.27 8.26
N CYS A 12 11.00 -53.71 7.06
CA CYS A 12 11.00 -52.86 5.86
C CYS A 12 9.58 -52.38 5.48
N SER A 13 8.57 -53.23 5.64
CA SER A 13 7.19 -52.92 5.27
C SER A 13 6.53 -51.87 6.17
N LYS A 14 7.08 -51.57 7.35
CA LYS A 14 6.67 -50.38 8.15
C LYS A 14 6.90 -49.06 7.43
N TYR A 15 7.83 -49.05 6.47
CA TYR A 15 8.17 -47.89 5.64
C TYR A 15 7.38 -47.84 4.32
N PHE A 16 6.60 -48.89 4.01
CA PHE A 16 5.67 -48.85 2.88
C PHE A 16 4.60 -47.78 3.11
N ARG A 17 4.21 -47.11 2.02
CA ARG A 17 3.38 -45.91 2.10
C ARG A 17 1.98 -46.15 1.57
N TYR A 18 1.78 -47.12 0.68
CA TYR A 18 0.51 -47.39 0.03
C TYR A 18 0.04 -48.82 0.22
N LYS A 19 -1.29 -49.02 0.23
CA LYS A 19 -1.92 -50.35 0.23
C LYS A 19 -1.38 -51.26 -0.87
N SER A 20 -1.12 -50.71 -2.06
CA SER A 20 -0.53 -51.43 -3.18
C SER A 20 0.87 -51.97 -2.88
N ASP A 21 1.68 -51.27 -2.10
CA ASP A 21 3.04 -51.71 -1.78
C ASP A 21 2.99 -53.04 -1.00
N PHE A 22 2.06 -53.12 -0.03
CA PHE A 22 1.83 -54.33 0.75
C PHE A 22 1.29 -55.48 -0.11
N ILE A 23 0.34 -55.20 -1.02
CA ILE A 23 -0.24 -56.21 -1.92
C ILE A 23 0.80 -56.70 -2.95
N ASN A 24 1.51 -55.78 -3.60
CA ASN A 24 2.43 -56.11 -4.68
C ASN A 24 3.59 -56.96 -4.17
N VAL A 25 4.13 -56.65 -2.99
CA VAL A 25 5.25 -57.41 -2.41
C VAL A 25 4.86 -58.86 -2.12
N ILE A 26 3.64 -59.13 -1.62
CA ILE A 26 3.17 -60.50 -1.39
C ILE A 26 2.78 -61.22 -2.69
N CYS A 27 2.30 -60.50 -3.70
CA CYS A 27 1.98 -61.07 -5.01
C CYS A 27 3.25 -61.48 -5.77
N VAL A 28 4.33 -60.71 -5.64
CA VAL A 28 5.60 -60.97 -6.33
C VAL A 28 6.38 -62.13 -5.70
N CYS A 29 6.26 -62.35 -4.38
CA CYS A 29 6.99 -63.43 -3.70
C CYS A 29 6.14 -64.14 -2.65
N LYS A 30 5.72 -65.38 -2.96
CA LYS A 30 4.90 -66.23 -2.06
C LYS A 30 5.54 -66.50 -0.69
N LYS A 31 6.88 -66.45 -0.58
CA LYS A 31 7.61 -66.56 0.70
C LYS A 31 7.14 -65.54 1.75
N PHE A 32 6.59 -64.41 1.30
CA PHE A 32 6.15 -63.31 2.15
C PHE A 32 4.65 -63.25 2.37
N GLN A 33 3.88 -64.24 1.90
CA GLN A 33 2.42 -64.24 1.95
C GLN A 33 1.87 -64.07 3.38
N GLU A 34 2.54 -64.65 4.38
CA GLU A 34 2.16 -64.54 5.80
C GLU A 34 2.64 -63.23 6.47
N THR A 35 3.40 -62.37 5.79
CA THR A 35 3.99 -61.16 6.39
C THR A 35 2.90 -60.18 6.85
N LEU A 36 1.79 -60.08 6.12
CA LEU A 36 0.68 -59.20 6.48
C LEU A 36 -0.08 -59.66 7.72
N GLU A 37 -0.08 -60.97 8.00
CA GLU A 37 -0.69 -61.53 9.21
C GLU A 37 0.13 -61.24 10.47
N LYS A 38 1.41 -60.87 10.33
CA LYS A 38 2.29 -60.55 11.46
C LYS A 38 2.08 -59.13 12.01
N PHE A 39 1.35 -58.27 11.31
CA PHE A 39 1.02 -56.93 11.78
C PHE A 39 -0.02 -56.98 12.90
N ARG A 40 0.34 -56.43 14.06
CA ARG A 40 -0.59 -56.22 15.19
C ARG A 40 -1.26 -54.85 15.18
N TYR A 41 -0.81 -53.95 14.31
CA TYR A 41 -1.40 -52.65 14.06
C TYR A 41 -1.33 -52.30 12.58
N ASN A 42 -2.21 -51.43 12.08
CA ASN A 42 -2.20 -50.99 10.69
C ASN A 42 -1.19 -49.84 10.45
N PRO A 43 -0.18 -50.03 9.57
CA PRO A 43 0.79 -48.99 9.23
C PRO A 43 0.27 -47.97 8.20
N ILE A 44 -0.96 -48.13 7.71
CA ILE A 44 -1.69 -47.26 6.76
C ILE A 44 -3.20 -47.27 7.09
N SER A 45 -3.96 -46.30 6.60
CA SER A 45 -5.44 -46.27 6.76
C SER A 45 -6.11 -47.50 6.12
N ILE A 46 -7.15 -48.05 6.76
CA ILE A 46 -7.88 -49.26 6.31
C ILE A 46 -9.39 -49.14 6.53
N SER A 47 -10.17 -49.78 5.66
CA SER A 47 -11.64 -49.85 5.73
C SER A 47 -12.19 -51.26 5.94
N SER A 48 -11.33 -52.28 5.98
CA SER A 48 -11.67 -53.68 6.30
C SER A 48 -10.45 -54.44 6.82
N LEU A 49 -10.67 -55.55 7.50
CA LEU A 49 -9.61 -56.40 8.06
C LEU A 49 -8.90 -57.28 7.01
N ARG A 50 -9.33 -57.28 5.73
CA ARG A 50 -8.78 -58.17 4.69
C ARG A 50 -7.27 -58.04 4.48
N LEU A 51 -6.74 -56.82 4.58
CA LEU A 51 -5.32 -56.55 4.30
C LEU A 51 -4.42 -56.88 5.49
N PHE A 52 -4.92 -56.72 6.71
CA PHE A 52 -4.20 -57.02 7.95
C PHE A 52 -5.15 -57.79 8.88
N PRO A 53 -5.32 -59.11 8.68
CA PRO A 53 -6.39 -59.88 9.29
C PRO A 53 -6.22 -60.13 10.79
N LYS A 54 -5.01 -59.96 11.34
CA LYS A 54 -4.68 -60.23 12.76
C LYS A 54 -4.30 -58.95 13.56
N ILE A 55 -4.76 -57.78 13.12
CA ILE A 55 -4.53 -56.53 13.88
C ILE A 55 -5.30 -56.55 15.21
N GLN A 56 -4.63 -56.05 16.25
CA GLN A 56 -5.20 -55.88 17.58
C GLN A 56 -5.45 -54.39 17.87
N THR A 57 -4.58 -53.50 17.34
CA THR A 57 -4.72 -52.05 17.49
C THR A 57 -4.95 -51.38 16.13
N GLN A 58 -6.07 -50.68 15.95
CA GLN A 58 -6.26 -49.84 14.77
C GLN A 58 -5.67 -48.44 15.00
N CYS A 59 -4.61 -48.10 14.28
CA CYS A 59 -4.11 -46.73 14.15
C CYS A 59 -5.06 -45.91 13.26
N LEU A 60 -5.68 -44.88 13.85
CA LEU A 60 -6.59 -43.94 13.18
C LEU A 60 -5.83 -42.66 12.85
N TYR A 61 -5.77 -42.33 11.57
CA TYR A 61 -5.02 -41.17 11.08
C TYR A 61 -5.93 -39.98 10.73
N HIS A 62 -7.26 -40.17 10.78
CA HIS A 62 -8.32 -39.16 10.62
C HIS A 62 -9.52 -39.51 11.53
N LYS A 63 -10.19 -38.50 12.12
CA LYS A 63 -11.48 -38.68 12.83
C LYS A 63 -12.60 -39.44 12.13
N ASN A 64 -12.67 -39.39 10.80
CA ASN A 64 -13.79 -39.95 10.03
C ASN A 64 -13.49 -41.37 9.51
N GLU A 65 -12.37 -41.99 9.90
CA GLU A 65 -12.08 -43.38 9.54
C GLU A 65 -13.07 -44.37 10.19
N ILE A 66 -13.43 -45.41 9.43
CA ILE A 66 -14.31 -46.49 9.90
C ILE A 66 -13.60 -47.24 11.03
N ARG A 67 -14.26 -47.35 12.18
CA ARG A 67 -13.78 -48.16 13.31
C ARG A 67 -14.07 -49.63 13.03
N LEU A 68 -13.02 -50.42 12.92
CA LEU A 68 -13.10 -51.86 12.75
C LEU A 68 -13.23 -52.55 14.12
N PRO A 69 -13.83 -53.76 14.20
CA PRO A 69 -13.96 -54.51 15.44
C PRO A 69 -12.60 -55.08 15.86
N VAL A 70 -11.79 -54.28 16.56
CA VAL A 70 -10.45 -54.63 17.07
C VAL A 70 -10.36 -54.37 18.58
N GLU A 71 -9.31 -54.85 19.22
CA GLU A 71 -9.13 -54.74 20.68
C GLU A 71 -8.91 -53.29 21.15
N SER A 72 -8.18 -52.46 20.40
CA SER A 72 -7.83 -51.08 20.80
C SER A 72 -7.61 -50.12 19.61
N TYR A 73 -7.56 -48.81 19.88
CA TYR A 73 -7.32 -47.76 18.88
C TYR A 73 -6.12 -46.86 19.22
N SER A 74 -5.46 -46.30 18.20
CA SER A 74 -4.36 -45.34 18.35
C SER A 74 -4.55 -44.13 17.43
N PHE A 75 -4.81 -42.96 17.99
CA PHE A 75 -5.17 -41.72 17.30
C PHE A 75 -3.93 -40.86 16.97
N TYR A 76 -3.69 -40.62 15.68
CA TYR A 76 -2.55 -39.85 15.15
C TYR A 76 -2.91 -38.46 14.58
N TYR A 77 -4.18 -38.09 14.66
CA TYR A 77 -4.66 -36.75 14.36
C TYR A 77 -4.84 -35.90 15.61
N PHE A 78 -4.91 -34.57 15.47
CA PHE A 78 -5.18 -33.68 16.59
C PHE A 78 -6.57 -33.96 17.15
N LEU A 79 -6.59 -34.51 18.37
CA LEU A 79 -7.78 -34.57 19.19
C LEU A 79 -7.83 -33.34 20.08
N THR A 80 -9.03 -32.82 20.31
CA THR A 80 -9.25 -31.92 21.45
C THR A 80 -8.90 -32.66 22.73
N TYR A 81 -8.53 -31.92 23.77
CA TYR A 81 -8.18 -32.50 25.05
C TYR A 81 -9.33 -33.35 25.63
N LYS A 82 -10.58 -32.86 25.51
CA LYS A 82 -11.80 -33.60 25.87
C LYS A 82 -11.86 -34.99 25.23
N GLU A 83 -11.67 -35.03 23.92
CA GLU A 83 -11.77 -36.26 23.16
C GLU A 83 -10.67 -37.23 23.55
N ALA A 84 -9.44 -36.74 23.73
CA ALA A 84 -8.31 -37.55 24.14
C ALA A 84 -8.55 -38.24 25.48
N LEU A 85 -9.10 -37.54 26.49
CA LEU A 85 -9.43 -38.13 27.79
C LEU A 85 -10.43 -39.29 27.68
N LYS A 86 -11.48 -39.12 26.85
CA LYS A 86 -12.47 -40.17 26.61
C LYS A 86 -11.84 -41.41 25.97
N GLN A 87 -10.87 -41.21 25.07
CA GLN A 87 -10.18 -42.32 24.42
C GLN A 87 -9.21 -43.03 25.35
N ILE A 88 -8.45 -42.28 26.16
CA ILE A 88 -7.50 -42.84 27.12
C ILE A 88 -8.19 -43.71 28.17
N LYS A 89 -9.39 -43.34 28.64
CA LYS A 89 -10.21 -44.17 29.55
C LYS A 89 -10.59 -45.53 28.97
N ASN A 90 -10.67 -45.62 27.64
CA ASN A 90 -10.95 -46.86 26.92
C ASN A 90 -9.67 -47.60 26.50
N PHE A 91 -8.53 -47.31 27.15
CA PHE A 91 -7.21 -47.88 26.85
C PHE A 91 -6.68 -47.59 25.43
N ASN A 92 -7.19 -46.54 24.78
CA ASN A 92 -6.71 -46.10 23.47
C ASN A 92 -5.54 -45.10 23.59
N LYS A 93 -4.67 -45.06 22.57
CA LYS A 93 -3.48 -44.17 22.54
C LYS A 93 -3.78 -42.88 21.77
N CYS A 94 -3.35 -41.72 22.27
CA CYS A 94 -3.53 -40.41 21.60
C CYS A 94 -2.18 -39.70 21.43
N HIS A 95 -1.76 -39.43 20.19
CA HIS A 95 -0.41 -38.92 19.88
C HIS A 95 -0.32 -37.41 19.67
N LYS A 96 -1.39 -36.80 19.16
CA LYS A 96 -1.47 -35.36 18.89
C LYS A 96 -2.66 -34.78 19.62
N ILE A 97 -2.40 -34.00 20.66
CA ILE A 97 -3.45 -33.35 21.44
C ILE A 97 -3.29 -31.84 21.26
N ILE A 98 -4.39 -31.16 20.96
CA ILE A 98 -4.46 -29.69 20.92
C ILE A 98 -5.31 -29.23 22.09
N TYR A 99 -4.84 -28.20 22.78
CA TYR A 99 -5.64 -27.51 23.78
C TYR A 99 -6.37 -26.35 23.10
N THR A 100 -7.69 -26.41 23.10
CA THR A 100 -8.55 -25.41 22.44
C THR A 100 -9.28 -24.54 23.44
N ARG A 101 -9.93 -23.48 22.96
CA ARG A 101 -10.81 -22.64 23.78
C ARG A 101 -11.93 -23.46 24.45
N SER A 102 -12.53 -24.41 23.72
CA SER A 102 -13.58 -25.28 24.28
C SER A 102 -13.03 -26.21 25.36
N ASP A 103 -11.80 -26.70 25.21
CA ASP A 103 -11.16 -27.52 26.24
C ASP A 103 -10.89 -26.69 27.50
N ARG A 104 -10.36 -25.48 27.34
CA ARG A 104 -10.15 -24.55 28.46
C ARG A 104 -11.45 -24.25 29.21
N GLU A 105 -12.56 -24.06 28.49
CA GLU A 105 -13.88 -23.78 29.09
C GLU A 105 -14.41 -24.97 29.92
N GLU A 106 -14.00 -26.20 29.60
CA GLU A 106 -14.44 -27.40 30.30
C GLU A 106 -13.47 -27.87 31.41
N PHE A 107 -12.16 -27.80 31.17
CA PHE A 107 -11.12 -28.35 32.05
C PHE A 107 -10.30 -27.29 32.79
N GLY A 108 -10.51 -26.02 32.48
CA GLY A 108 -9.79 -24.91 33.09
C GLY A 108 -8.51 -24.51 32.33
N PRO A 109 -7.68 -23.62 32.90
CA PRO A 109 -6.51 -23.06 32.22
C PRO A 109 -5.26 -23.97 32.27
N ASP A 110 -5.23 -24.95 33.17
CA ASP A 110 -4.04 -25.77 33.41
C ASP A 110 -3.80 -26.79 32.28
N ILE A 111 -2.68 -26.63 31.59
CA ILE A 111 -2.27 -27.52 30.51
C ILE A 111 -1.54 -28.73 31.12
N SER A 112 -2.17 -29.90 31.07
CA SER A 112 -1.61 -31.14 31.62
C SER A 112 -0.23 -31.47 31.04
N GLN A 113 0.78 -31.58 31.92
CA GLN A 113 2.15 -31.97 31.55
C GLN A 113 2.29 -33.47 31.25
N ASN A 114 1.38 -34.30 31.80
CA ASN A 114 1.42 -35.76 31.68
C ASN A 114 0.82 -36.26 30.36
N LEU A 115 0.22 -35.37 29.57
CA LEU A 115 -0.40 -35.70 28.29
C LEU A 115 0.38 -35.07 27.13
N ALA A 116 0.38 -35.74 25.98
CA ALA A 116 1.15 -35.35 24.79
C ALA A 116 0.55 -34.15 24.04
N ILE A 117 0.24 -33.04 24.73
CA ILE A 117 -0.28 -31.80 24.14
C ILE A 117 0.84 -31.15 23.31
N LYS A 118 0.59 -30.91 22.02
CA LYS A 118 1.60 -30.43 21.05
C LYS A 118 1.35 -29.01 20.54
N ALA A 119 0.15 -28.46 20.71
CA ALA A 119 -0.23 -27.16 20.20
C ALA A 119 -1.31 -26.49 21.06
N LEU A 120 -1.33 -25.16 21.00
CA LEU A 120 -2.47 -24.34 21.44
C LEU A 120 -3.24 -23.87 20.22
N GLY A 121 -4.57 -23.94 20.28
CA GLY A 121 -5.44 -23.42 19.23
C GLY A 121 -5.39 -21.89 19.10
N ASP A 122 -5.89 -21.38 17.98
CA ASP A 122 -6.12 -19.94 17.81
C ASP A 122 -7.08 -19.44 18.90
N LYS A 123 -6.80 -18.25 19.45
CA LYS A 123 -7.62 -17.64 20.51
C LYS A 123 -7.86 -18.55 21.74
N CYS A 124 -7.00 -19.55 21.99
CA CYS A 124 -7.23 -20.55 23.03
C CYS A 124 -7.46 -19.94 24.42
N PHE A 125 -6.67 -18.92 24.75
CA PHE A 125 -6.72 -18.17 25.99
C PHE A 125 -7.18 -16.72 25.77
N GLU A 126 -7.81 -16.40 24.65
CA GLU A 126 -8.25 -15.04 24.35
C GLU A 126 -9.20 -14.51 25.45
N GLY A 127 -8.91 -13.33 26.00
CA GLY A 127 -9.77 -12.66 26.98
C GLY A 127 -9.82 -13.33 28.36
N THR A 128 -8.88 -14.23 28.66
CA THR A 128 -8.94 -15.03 29.90
C THR A 128 -8.30 -14.34 31.10
N PRO A 129 -8.81 -14.56 32.33
CA PRO A 129 -8.28 -13.92 33.53
C PRO A 129 -7.05 -14.64 34.10
N ILE A 130 -6.28 -15.37 33.26
CA ILE A 130 -5.07 -16.08 33.69
C ILE A 130 -4.02 -15.08 34.16
N GLN A 131 -3.37 -15.36 35.30
CA GLN A 131 -2.31 -14.50 35.84
C GLN A 131 -0.92 -15.00 35.46
N GLU A 132 -0.70 -16.30 35.50
CA GLU A 132 0.55 -16.93 35.12
C GLU A 132 0.24 -18.22 34.37
N ILE A 133 1.08 -18.57 33.40
CA ILE A 133 0.97 -19.87 32.72
C ILE A 133 2.35 -20.34 32.27
N THR A 134 2.63 -21.61 32.55
CA THR A 134 3.81 -22.30 32.01
C THR A 134 3.36 -23.17 30.85
N ILE A 135 3.86 -22.87 29.65
CA ILE A 135 3.53 -23.63 28.44
C ILE A 135 4.49 -24.82 28.35
N PRO A 136 4.02 -26.09 28.42
CA PRO A 136 4.92 -27.24 28.43
C PRO A 136 5.81 -27.33 27.19
N ASN A 137 7.06 -27.79 27.36
CA ASN A 137 8.01 -28.00 26.25
C ASN A 137 7.55 -29.07 25.22
N THR A 138 6.45 -29.79 25.50
CA THR A 138 5.78 -30.64 24.52
C THR A 138 5.06 -29.83 23.43
N ILE A 139 4.62 -28.60 23.75
CA ILE A 139 4.02 -27.65 22.82
C ILE A 139 5.11 -27.11 21.92
N ARG A 140 4.80 -27.00 20.63
CA ARG A 140 5.75 -26.44 19.66
C ARG A 140 5.10 -25.53 18.61
N LYS A 141 3.80 -25.26 18.76
CA LYS A 141 3.06 -24.23 18.03
C LYS A 141 2.06 -23.53 18.96
N ILE A 142 1.98 -22.20 18.83
CA ILE A 142 0.96 -21.35 19.42
C ILE A 142 0.10 -20.80 18.26
N GLY A 143 -1.23 -20.80 18.43
CA GLY A 143 -2.16 -20.24 17.44
C GLY A 143 -2.13 -18.71 17.39
N GLN A 144 -2.73 -18.13 16.35
CA GLN A 144 -2.88 -16.68 16.25
C GLN A 144 -3.78 -16.17 17.38
N GLU A 145 -3.45 -14.99 17.92
CA GLU A 145 -4.20 -14.36 19.00
C GLU A 145 -4.37 -15.26 20.25
N ALA A 146 -3.52 -16.29 20.43
CA ALA A 146 -3.73 -17.32 21.44
C ALA A 146 -3.87 -16.76 22.86
N PHE A 147 -3.14 -15.69 23.19
CA PHE A 147 -3.21 -15.00 24.47
C PHE A 147 -3.72 -13.55 24.32
N SER A 148 -4.36 -13.22 23.20
CA SER A 148 -4.90 -11.87 22.97
C SER A 148 -5.89 -11.48 24.08
N GLN A 149 -5.80 -10.25 24.57
CA GLN A 149 -6.63 -9.71 25.65
C GLN A 149 -6.55 -10.51 26.97
N CYS A 150 -5.48 -11.28 27.25
CA CYS A 150 -5.22 -11.84 28.58
C CYS A 150 -4.81 -10.72 29.55
N THR A 151 -5.76 -9.87 29.95
CA THR A 151 -5.48 -8.63 30.67
C THR A 151 -4.93 -8.83 32.07
N GLN A 152 -5.02 -10.05 32.62
CA GLN A 152 -4.49 -10.39 33.94
C GLN A 152 -3.12 -11.08 33.89
N LEU A 153 -2.62 -11.46 32.71
CA LEU A 153 -1.40 -12.25 32.55
C LEU A 153 -0.19 -11.39 32.92
N THR A 154 0.52 -11.78 33.97
CA THR A 154 1.72 -11.10 34.50
C THR A 154 3.01 -11.74 34.02
N GLN A 155 3.01 -13.07 33.88
CA GLN A 155 4.16 -13.86 33.44
C GLN A 155 3.73 -15.05 32.58
N ILE A 156 4.54 -15.35 31.54
CA ILE A 156 4.40 -16.56 30.74
C ILE A 156 5.77 -17.16 30.47
N GLN A 157 5.88 -18.48 30.61
CA GLN A 157 7.05 -19.23 30.17
C GLN A 157 6.75 -19.88 28.82
N LEU A 158 7.50 -19.47 27.79
CA LEU A 158 7.38 -20.00 26.43
C LEU A 158 8.26 -21.24 26.24
N PRO A 159 7.81 -22.24 25.47
CA PRO A 159 8.58 -23.45 25.27
C PRO A 159 9.77 -23.18 24.34
N CYS A 160 10.93 -23.80 24.64
CA CYS A 160 12.18 -23.63 23.89
C CYS A 160 12.14 -24.23 22.46
N THR A 161 10.99 -24.76 22.06
CA THR A 161 10.73 -25.40 20.78
C THR A 161 10.07 -24.47 19.77
N LEU A 162 9.60 -23.27 20.17
CA LEU A 162 8.95 -22.30 19.29
C LEU A 162 9.92 -21.70 18.26
N LYS A 163 9.43 -21.44 17.04
CA LYS A 163 10.22 -20.82 15.95
C LYS A 163 9.76 -19.42 15.57
N GLU A 164 8.53 -19.09 15.91
CA GLU A 164 7.93 -17.79 15.66
C GLU A 164 7.01 -17.41 16.83
N LEU A 165 6.73 -16.10 16.91
CA LEU A 165 5.60 -15.59 17.64
C LEU A 165 4.60 -14.99 16.64
N PRO A 166 3.43 -15.65 16.44
CA PRO A 166 2.46 -15.22 15.45
C PRO A 166 1.85 -13.85 15.70
N VAL A 167 1.14 -13.37 14.67
CA VAL A 167 0.37 -12.12 14.71
C VAL A 167 -0.52 -12.06 15.94
N CYS A 168 -0.47 -10.91 16.63
CA CYS A 168 -1.32 -10.59 17.78
C CYS A 168 -1.28 -11.61 18.94
N THR A 169 -0.25 -12.46 19.06
CA THR A 169 -0.20 -13.53 20.09
C THR A 169 -0.47 -13.02 21.50
N PHE A 170 0.15 -11.90 21.90
CA PHE A 170 0.01 -11.24 23.20
C PHE A 170 -0.66 -9.87 23.09
N PHE A 171 -1.48 -9.64 22.05
CA PHE A 171 -2.16 -8.36 21.84
C PHE A 171 -2.95 -7.96 23.09
N ASN A 172 -2.73 -6.75 23.62
CA ASN A 172 -3.32 -6.22 24.85
C ASN A 172 -3.19 -7.15 26.09
N CYS A 173 -2.08 -7.86 26.25
CA CYS A 173 -1.71 -8.48 27.54
C CYS A 173 -1.22 -7.41 28.52
N ILE A 174 -2.13 -6.56 28.98
CA ILE A 174 -1.78 -5.29 29.63
C ILE A 174 -0.95 -5.46 30.90
N LYS A 175 -1.08 -6.59 31.64
CA LYS A 175 -0.32 -6.88 32.87
C LYS A 175 1.01 -7.60 32.68
N LEU A 176 1.37 -8.01 31.46
CA LEU A 176 2.56 -8.83 31.21
C LEU A 176 3.81 -8.02 31.49
N GLU A 177 4.58 -8.36 32.52
CA GLU A 177 5.70 -7.53 32.98
C GLU A 177 7.03 -7.86 32.30
N LYS A 178 7.24 -9.15 32.00
CA LYS A 178 8.48 -9.67 31.40
C LYS A 178 8.13 -10.87 30.52
N ILE A 179 8.88 -11.01 29.44
CA ILE A 179 8.83 -12.21 28.60
C ILE A 179 10.23 -12.59 28.13
N GLU A 180 10.54 -13.88 28.24
CA GLU A 180 11.73 -14.47 27.65
C GLU A 180 11.37 -15.07 26.29
N ILE A 181 11.84 -14.43 25.21
CA ILE A 181 11.65 -14.98 23.87
C ILE A 181 12.68 -16.09 23.66
N PRO A 182 12.27 -17.33 23.34
CA PRO A 182 13.19 -18.44 23.16
C PRO A 182 14.24 -18.18 22.07
N SER A 183 15.47 -18.64 22.27
CA SER A 183 16.58 -18.49 21.30
C SER A 183 16.34 -19.16 19.94
N SER A 184 15.32 -20.01 19.86
CA SER A 184 14.87 -20.66 18.63
C SER A 184 13.94 -19.79 17.78
N VAL A 185 13.42 -18.67 18.31
CA VAL A 185 12.52 -17.75 17.60
C VAL A 185 13.31 -16.86 16.65
N SER A 186 12.95 -16.85 15.37
CA SER A 186 13.56 -15.98 14.35
C SER A 186 12.65 -14.85 13.86
N ILE A 187 11.35 -14.95 14.13
CA ILE A 187 10.33 -14.02 13.65
C ILE A 187 9.41 -13.61 14.80
N ILE A 188 9.25 -12.30 14.98
CA ILE A 188 8.18 -11.70 15.77
C ILE A 188 7.25 -11.03 14.77
N ASP A 189 6.05 -11.58 14.58
CA ASP A 189 5.15 -11.09 13.55
C ASP A 189 4.39 -9.82 14.01
N GLY A 190 3.60 -9.24 13.12
CA GLY A 190 2.92 -7.96 13.31
C GLY A 190 2.04 -7.93 14.55
N ALA A 191 2.08 -6.81 15.27
CA ALA A 191 1.29 -6.53 16.48
C ALA A 191 1.37 -7.62 17.59
N CYS A 192 2.41 -8.46 17.61
CA CYS A 192 2.55 -9.58 18.54
C CYS A 192 2.40 -9.17 20.02
N PHE A 193 3.04 -8.08 20.42
CA PHE A 193 3.02 -7.50 21.77
C PHE A 193 2.33 -6.13 21.83
N PHE A 194 1.49 -5.82 20.84
CA PHE A 194 0.76 -4.55 20.82
C PHE A 194 0.01 -4.34 22.13
N GLY A 195 0.16 -3.19 22.78
CA GLY A 195 -0.56 -2.86 24.01
C GLY A 195 -0.15 -3.66 25.26
N CYS A 196 0.99 -4.35 25.26
CA CYS A 196 1.56 -4.96 26.47
C CYS A 196 2.12 -3.89 27.43
N SER A 197 1.24 -3.09 28.02
CA SER A 197 1.60 -1.82 28.68
C SER A 197 2.51 -1.96 29.89
N GLN A 198 2.51 -3.12 30.57
CA GLN A 198 3.36 -3.38 31.74
C GLN A 198 4.71 -4.01 31.40
N LEU A 199 4.97 -4.34 30.12
CA LEU A 199 6.18 -5.05 29.70
C LEU A 199 7.41 -4.16 29.88
N THR A 200 8.33 -4.55 30.75
CA THR A 200 9.48 -3.72 31.17
C THR A 200 10.76 -3.99 30.40
N LYS A 201 10.96 -5.23 29.96
CA LYS A 201 12.16 -5.69 29.25
C LYS A 201 11.81 -6.85 28.32
N VAL A 202 12.46 -6.88 27.16
CA VAL A 202 12.40 -7.98 26.20
C VAL A 202 13.83 -8.38 25.84
N ASN A 203 14.14 -9.66 25.99
CA ASN A 203 15.43 -10.21 25.55
C ASN A 203 15.28 -10.70 24.11
N PHE A 204 15.77 -9.93 23.15
CA PHE A 204 15.74 -10.28 21.72
C PHE A 204 16.84 -11.31 21.39
N PRO A 205 16.51 -12.50 20.85
CA PRO A 205 17.52 -13.48 20.47
C PRO A 205 18.28 -13.08 19.19
N GLN A 206 19.54 -13.51 19.08
CA GLN A 206 20.42 -13.27 17.92
C GLN A 206 19.89 -13.83 16.60
N SER A 207 18.99 -14.81 16.68
CA SER A 207 18.31 -15.43 15.53
C SER A 207 17.25 -14.53 14.88
N ILE A 208 16.92 -13.37 15.45
CA ILE A 208 15.93 -12.47 14.89
C ILE A 208 16.40 -11.93 13.55
N ILE A 209 15.56 -12.15 12.55
CA ILE A 209 15.73 -11.59 11.19
C ILE A 209 14.65 -10.55 10.87
N SER A 210 13.57 -10.51 11.65
CA SER A 210 12.44 -9.61 11.41
C SER A 210 11.61 -9.37 12.67
N ILE A 211 11.21 -8.11 12.81
CA ILE A 211 10.23 -7.60 13.77
C ILE A 211 9.14 -6.93 12.96
N GLY A 212 7.92 -7.46 13.03
CA GLY A 212 6.79 -7.02 12.23
C GLY A 212 6.30 -5.60 12.53
N TYR A 213 5.39 -5.15 11.67
CA TYR A 213 4.68 -3.89 11.85
C TYR A 213 3.96 -3.84 13.20
N GLU A 214 4.11 -2.74 13.95
CA GLU A 214 3.47 -2.51 15.26
C GLU A 214 3.75 -3.60 16.33
N SER A 215 4.76 -4.46 16.17
CA SER A 215 4.95 -5.63 17.06
C SER A 215 5.09 -5.28 18.54
N PHE A 216 5.69 -4.14 18.90
CA PHE A 216 5.82 -3.65 20.28
C PHE A 216 5.13 -2.30 20.49
N ALA A 217 4.17 -1.93 19.62
CA ALA A 217 3.47 -0.67 19.79
C ALA A 217 2.72 -0.63 21.14
N PHE A 218 2.76 0.51 21.83
CA PHE A 218 2.14 0.76 23.13
C PHE A 218 2.65 -0.14 24.28
N CYS A 219 3.88 -0.67 24.19
CA CYS A 219 4.58 -1.29 25.32
C CYS A 219 5.10 -0.20 26.28
N ALA A 220 4.18 0.48 26.97
CA ALA A 220 4.41 1.74 27.67
C ALA A 220 5.51 1.72 28.75
N ARG A 221 5.81 0.55 29.37
CA ARG A 221 6.86 0.39 30.39
C ARG A 221 8.17 -0.19 29.88
N LEU A 222 8.31 -0.48 28.58
CA LEU A 222 9.51 -1.09 28.02
C LEU A 222 10.66 -0.09 28.11
N LYS A 223 11.71 -0.39 28.89
CA LYS A 223 12.76 0.57 29.23
C LYS A 223 13.93 0.61 28.25
N GLU A 224 14.25 -0.54 27.66
CA GLU A 224 15.43 -0.74 26.82
C GLU A 224 15.11 -1.74 25.71
N VAL A 225 15.63 -1.44 24.51
CA VAL A 225 15.58 -2.33 23.35
C VAL A 225 16.99 -2.55 22.84
N VAL A 226 17.47 -3.78 22.94
CA VAL A 226 18.77 -4.19 22.39
C VAL A 226 18.52 -5.14 21.22
N LEU A 227 18.67 -4.64 19.99
CA LEU A 227 18.50 -5.45 18.79
C LEU A 227 19.85 -6.04 18.35
N GLN A 228 19.84 -7.33 18.05
CA GLN A 228 21.00 -8.09 17.59
C GLN A 228 20.65 -8.85 16.30
N GLY A 229 21.67 -9.41 15.63
CA GLY A 229 21.48 -10.26 14.46
C GLY A 229 21.53 -9.51 13.13
N SER A 230 20.92 -10.09 12.10
CA SER A 230 21.04 -9.64 10.69
C SER A 230 19.86 -8.76 10.24
N LEU A 231 19.31 -7.95 11.14
CA LEU A 231 18.17 -7.07 10.87
C LEU A 231 18.55 -6.01 9.82
N TYR A 232 17.81 -5.99 8.71
CA TYR A 232 18.07 -5.06 7.59
C TYR A 232 17.23 -3.77 7.67
N THR A 233 15.99 -3.90 8.14
CA THR A 233 15.01 -2.81 8.25
C THR A 233 14.26 -2.95 9.56
N LEU A 234 13.99 -1.82 10.22
CA LEU A 234 12.95 -1.72 11.24
C LEU A 234 11.64 -1.35 10.57
N PHE A 235 10.58 -2.14 10.76
CA PHE A 235 9.30 -1.89 10.12
C PHE A 235 8.53 -0.75 10.80
N SER A 236 7.56 -0.19 10.06
CA SER A 236 6.79 0.97 10.52
C SER A 236 6.13 0.69 11.88
N LYS A 237 6.22 1.68 12.78
CA LYS A 237 5.64 1.64 14.13
C LYS A 237 6.06 0.49 15.04
N SER A 238 7.17 -0.21 14.75
CA SER A 238 7.60 -1.38 15.54
C SER A 238 7.65 -1.10 17.06
N PHE A 239 8.04 0.10 17.49
CA PHE A 239 8.13 0.54 18.88
C PHE A 239 7.28 1.79 19.18
N PHE A 240 6.25 2.06 18.38
CA PHE A 240 5.37 3.23 18.54
C PHE A 240 4.78 3.30 19.96
N GLY A 241 4.88 4.43 20.67
CA GLY A 241 4.26 4.61 21.98
C GLY A 241 4.91 3.82 23.12
N CYS A 242 6.16 3.38 22.99
CA CYS A 242 6.94 2.83 24.12
C CYS A 242 7.40 3.96 25.04
N THR A 243 6.49 4.51 25.85
CA THR A 243 6.72 5.76 26.60
C THR A 243 7.85 5.70 27.62
N ALA A 244 8.20 4.54 28.16
CA ALA A 244 9.33 4.36 29.10
C ALA A 244 10.66 4.01 28.42
N LEU A 245 10.68 3.85 27.09
CA LEU A 245 11.87 3.42 26.35
C LEU A 245 12.92 4.52 26.42
N SER A 246 14.02 4.24 27.11
CA SER A 246 15.07 5.21 27.43
C SER A 246 16.34 5.03 26.59
N SER A 247 16.60 3.81 26.12
CA SER A 247 17.76 3.43 25.30
C SER A 247 17.36 2.44 24.20
N VAL A 248 17.96 2.62 23.02
CA VAL A 248 17.81 1.72 21.87
C VAL A 248 19.17 1.46 21.25
N TYR A 249 19.51 0.19 21.05
CA TYR A 249 20.71 -0.24 20.34
C TYR A 249 20.33 -0.92 19.03
N LEU A 250 20.82 -0.38 17.91
CA LEU A 250 20.57 -0.86 16.56
C LEU A 250 21.82 -1.59 16.01
N PRO A 251 21.68 -2.73 15.29
CA PRO A 251 22.82 -3.39 14.68
C PRO A 251 23.29 -2.68 13.41
N ASP A 252 24.59 -2.79 13.09
CA ASP A 252 25.24 -2.19 11.90
C ASP A 252 24.76 -2.77 10.55
N THR A 253 23.82 -3.71 10.59
CA THR A 253 23.14 -4.24 9.40
C THR A 253 21.93 -3.42 8.99
N VAL A 254 21.42 -2.53 9.86
CA VAL A 254 20.22 -1.72 9.57
C VAL A 254 20.54 -0.66 8.53
N LYS A 255 19.80 -0.66 7.41
CA LYS A 255 19.89 0.36 6.36
C LYS A 255 18.83 1.44 6.47
N PHE A 256 17.67 1.09 7.04
CA PHE A 256 16.50 1.95 7.08
C PHE A 256 15.79 1.90 8.43
N ILE A 257 15.41 3.07 8.92
CA ILE A 257 14.47 3.23 10.03
C ILE A 257 13.15 3.71 9.44
N ALA A 258 12.14 2.83 9.40
CA ALA A 258 10.87 3.11 8.73
C ALA A 258 9.95 4.02 9.54
N ASP A 259 8.85 4.41 8.91
CA ASP A 259 7.90 5.42 9.38
C ASP A 259 7.43 5.18 10.82
N SER A 260 7.47 6.22 11.64
CA SER A 260 6.94 6.22 13.02
C SER A 260 7.55 5.14 13.93
N CYS A 261 8.73 4.59 13.63
CA CYS A 261 9.29 3.44 14.36
C CYS A 261 9.40 3.68 15.87
N PHE A 262 9.85 4.87 16.28
CA PHE A 262 9.98 5.30 17.68
C PHE A 262 9.07 6.48 18.02
N GLU A 263 8.02 6.73 17.24
CA GLU A 263 7.07 7.82 17.53
C GLU A 263 6.43 7.60 18.91
N ASN A 264 6.27 8.66 19.72
CA ASN A 264 5.79 8.64 21.10
C ASN A 264 6.66 7.84 22.10
N CYS A 265 7.95 7.61 21.82
CA CYS A 265 8.90 7.10 22.82
C CYS A 265 9.38 8.22 23.76
N SER A 266 8.47 8.70 24.62
CA SER A 266 8.66 9.94 25.39
C SER A 266 9.85 9.93 26.35
N SER A 267 10.34 8.77 26.82
CA SER A 267 11.52 8.68 27.70
C SER A 267 12.84 8.48 26.97
N LEU A 268 12.86 8.38 25.63
CA LEU A 268 14.07 8.05 24.87
C LEU A 268 15.06 9.19 25.01
N GLN A 269 16.21 8.96 25.62
CA GLN A 269 17.16 10.04 25.92
C GLN A 269 18.21 10.22 24.83
N ASN A 270 18.75 9.11 24.31
CA ASN A 270 19.75 9.09 23.27
C ASN A 270 19.55 7.85 22.39
N ILE A 271 19.90 7.95 21.11
CA ILE A 271 19.96 6.84 20.17
C ILE A 271 21.12 7.03 19.22
N ASN A 272 21.95 6.00 19.07
CA ASN A 272 23.04 6.01 18.10
C ASN A 272 22.53 5.47 16.77
N ILE A 273 22.66 6.26 15.71
CA ILE A 273 22.30 5.87 14.35
C ILE A 273 23.51 5.19 13.70
N PRO A 274 23.45 3.88 13.34
CA PRO A 274 24.59 3.17 12.75
C PRO A 274 25.05 3.77 11.42
N SER A 275 26.35 3.70 11.11
CA SER A 275 26.94 4.21 9.86
C SER A 275 26.43 3.52 8.59
N SER A 276 25.72 2.41 8.74
CA SER A 276 25.04 1.71 7.67
C SER A 276 23.72 2.38 7.24
N VAL A 277 23.11 3.21 8.10
CA VAL A 277 21.81 3.83 7.86
C VAL A 277 21.93 4.88 6.77
N VAL A 278 21.11 4.74 5.73
CA VAL A 278 21.07 5.68 4.60
C VAL A 278 19.86 6.61 4.71
N MET A 279 18.79 6.17 5.37
CA MET A 279 17.51 6.87 5.38
C MET A 279 16.82 6.77 6.74
N ILE A 280 16.35 7.92 7.23
CA ILE A 280 15.48 8.04 8.40
C ILE A 280 14.14 8.57 7.90
N ASN A 281 13.08 7.76 8.00
CA ASN A 281 11.79 8.10 7.42
C ASN A 281 10.98 9.10 8.26
N GLN A 282 9.73 9.32 7.84
CA GLN A 282 8.80 10.25 8.45
C GLN A 282 8.48 9.85 9.91
N LYS A 283 8.35 10.86 10.78
CA LYS A 283 7.88 10.71 12.18
C LYS A 283 8.69 9.76 13.07
N VAL A 284 9.89 9.35 12.65
CA VAL A 284 10.63 8.30 13.37
C VAL A 284 10.81 8.61 14.85
N PHE A 285 11.15 9.86 15.20
CA PHE A 285 11.35 10.33 16.58
C PHE A 285 10.28 11.31 17.05
N LYS A 286 9.14 11.41 16.35
CA LYS A 286 8.06 12.33 16.73
C LYS A 286 7.61 12.06 18.17
N ASN A 287 7.42 13.10 18.98
CA ASN A 287 7.06 13.03 20.39
C ASN A 287 8.07 12.27 21.29
N CYS A 288 9.35 12.18 20.90
CA CYS A 288 10.44 11.72 21.79
C CYS A 288 10.86 12.85 22.75
N ILE A 289 9.96 13.23 23.67
CA ILE A 289 10.09 14.46 24.47
C ILE A 289 11.35 14.53 25.35
N SER A 290 11.98 13.40 25.70
CA SER A 290 13.20 13.33 26.52
C SER A 290 14.49 13.22 25.71
N LEU A 291 14.42 13.14 24.37
CA LEU A 291 15.60 12.98 23.51
C LEU A 291 16.47 14.21 23.66
N LYS A 292 17.72 14.05 24.11
CA LYS A 292 18.64 15.16 24.43
C LYS A 292 19.56 15.48 23.27
N GLU A 293 20.11 14.45 22.66
CA GLU A 293 21.09 14.57 21.58
C GLU A 293 20.86 13.50 20.51
N ILE A 294 21.08 13.86 19.26
CA ILE A 294 21.14 12.92 18.14
C ILE A 294 22.08 13.43 17.06
N GLU A 295 22.86 12.50 16.49
CA GLU A 295 23.79 12.74 15.39
C GLU A 295 23.54 11.74 14.26
N THR A 296 23.41 12.24 13.03
CA THR A 296 23.28 11.38 11.85
C THR A 296 24.66 11.09 11.24
N PRO A 297 24.95 9.84 10.82
CA PRO A 297 26.21 9.52 10.17
C PRO A 297 26.27 10.08 8.74
N PRO A 298 27.48 10.20 8.14
CA PRO A 298 27.68 10.71 6.77
C PRO A 298 26.88 9.98 5.68
N SER A 299 26.48 8.74 5.95
CA SER A 299 25.66 7.92 5.06
C SER A 299 24.21 8.38 4.93
N VAL A 300 23.69 9.17 5.88
CA VAL A 300 22.28 9.60 5.88
C VAL A 300 22.05 10.66 4.79
N ASP A 301 21.30 10.26 3.76
CA ASP A 301 21.03 11.07 2.57
C ASP A 301 19.64 11.73 2.57
N TYR A 302 18.78 11.32 3.50
CA TYR A 302 17.38 11.74 3.61
C TYR A 302 16.85 11.62 5.04
N ILE A 303 16.17 12.68 5.48
CA ILE A 303 15.39 12.73 6.72
C ILE A 303 13.95 13.13 6.38
N GLY A 304 13.00 12.29 6.81
CA GLY A 304 11.59 12.43 6.47
C GLY A 304 10.82 13.49 7.26
N GLU A 305 9.61 13.77 6.78
CA GLU A 305 8.68 14.75 7.37
C GLU A 305 8.40 14.44 8.85
N GLN A 306 8.33 15.48 9.69
CA GLN A 306 8.00 15.36 11.13
C GLN A 306 8.96 14.48 11.94
N CYS A 307 10.19 14.24 11.48
CA CYS A 307 11.10 13.28 12.09
C CYS A 307 11.34 13.55 13.59
N PHE A 308 11.62 14.79 13.98
CA PHE A 308 11.88 15.20 15.37
C PHE A 308 10.76 16.08 15.96
N GLU A 309 9.56 16.07 15.37
CA GLU A 309 8.44 16.86 15.86
C GLU A 309 8.19 16.63 17.37
N ASN A 310 8.00 17.70 18.14
CA ASN A 310 7.76 17.69 19.60
C ASN A 310 8.87 17.02 20.44
N CYS A 311 10.13 17.03 19.99
CA CYS A 311 11.27 16.63 20.82
C CYS A 311 11.70 17.77 21.76
N TYR A 312 10.86 18.08 22.76
CA TYR A 312 11.02 19.26 23.61
C TYR A 312 12.35 19.34 24.38
N SER A 313 12.99 18.21 24.71
CA SER A 313 14.27 18.19 25.43
C SER A 313 15.51 18.15 24.52
N LEU A 314 15.33 18.17 23.21
CA LEU A 314 16.45 18.05 22.26
C LEU A 314 17.31 19.30 22.34
N THR A 315 18.52 19.16 22.88
CA THR A 315 19.48 20.27 23.06
C THR A 315 20.55 20.30 21.99
N ARG A 316 20.92 19.14 21.43
CA ARG A 316 21.89 19.03 20.33
C ARG A 316 21.34 18.16 19.21
N LEU A 317 21.22 18.74 18.02
CA LEU A 317 20.90 18.01 16.80
C LEU A 317 22.00 18.25 15.77
N LYS A 318 22.70 17.19 15.38
CA LYS A 318 23.70 17.24 14.31
C LYS A 318 23.26 16.37 13.14
N ILE A 319 22.97 17.03 12.03
CA ILE A 319 22.68 16.39 10.77
C ILE A 319 23.91 16.53 9.88
N SER A 320 24.41 15.40 9.37
CA SER A 320 25.54 15.33 8.45
C SER A 320 25.44 16.33 7.29
N ASP A 321 26.52 17.05 6.99
CA ASP A 321 26.62 17.94 5.82
C ASP A 321 26.41 17.22 4.48
N ALA A 322 26.57 15.89 4.45
CA ALA A 322 26.29 15.06 3.29
C ALA A 322 24.78 14.81 3.07
N THR A 323 23.93 15.15 4.03
CA THR A 323 22.47 14.97 3.91
C THR A 323 21.93 15.84 2.78
N VAL A 324 21.25 15.18 1.84
CA VAL A 324 20.85 15.75 0.57
C VAL A 324 19.42 16.28 0.60
N ASN A 325 18.61 15.83 1.55
CA ASN A 325 17.23 16.28 1.71
C ASN A 325 16.79 16.13 3.16
N ILE A 326 16.22 17.20 3.72
CA ILE A 326 15.48 17.19 4.97
C ILE A 326 14.07 17.69 4.65
N SER A 327 13.05 16.90 4.98
CA SER A 327 11.65 17.26 4.73
C SER A 327 11.12 18.27 5.74
N CYS A 328 9.93 18.82 5.48
CA CYS A 328 9.30 19.81 6.34
C CYS A 328 8.82 19.28 7.70
N ASN A 329 8.56 20.20 8.64
CA ASN A 329 8.20 19.95 10.04
C ASN A 329 9.19 19.08 10.81
N CYS A 330 10.42 18.96 10.32
CA CYS A 330 11.42 18.08 10.90
C CYS A 330 11.71 18.47 12.35
N PHE A 331 11.73 19.77 12.64
CA PHE A 331 12.14 20.35 13.91
C PHE A 331 10.97 20.92 14.70
N PHE A 332 9.73 20.86 14.21
CA PHE A 332 8.55 21.45 14.85
C PHE A 332 8.54 21.17 16.37
N ASN A 333 8.42 22.21 17.20
CA ASN A 333 8.42 22.13 18.66
C ASN A 333 9.69 21.55 19.33
N CYS A 334 10.85 21.56 18.67
CA CYS A 334 12.16 21.30 19.30
C CYS A 334 12.67 22.54 20.09
N THR A 335 11.89 22.99 21.07
CA THR A 335 12.09 24.29 21.73
C THR A 335 13.38 24.40 22.57
N SER A 336 13.97 23.29 23.04
CA SER A 336 15.20 23.31 23.85
C SER A 336 16.52 23.26 23.07
N LEU A 337 16.49 23.25 21.72
CA LEU A 337 17.72 23.18 20.92
C LEU A 337 18.68 24.31 21.31
N LYS A 338 19.94 23.96 21.60
CA LYS A 338 21.07 24.87 21.87
C LYS A 338 22.20 24.72 20.86
N ILE A 339 22.29 23.57 20.21
CA ILE A 339 23.22 23.29 19.10
C ILE A 339 22.39 22.67 17.99
N LEU A 340 22.41 23.30 16.82
CA LEU A 340 21.80 22.81 15.60
C LEU A 340 22.84 22.89 14.48
N GLU A 341 23.34 21.73 14.05
CA GLU A 341 24.21 21.60 12.89
C GLU A 341 23.39 20.93 11.78
N VAL A 342 23.23 21.62 10.66
CA VAL A 342 22.47 21.16 9.49
C VAL A 342 23.25 21.48 8.22
N PRO A 343 23.02 20.77 7.10
CA PRO A 343 23.66 21.11 5.83
C PRO A 343 23.34 22.55 5.43
N LEU A 344 24.38 23.37 5.26
CA LEU A 344 24.25 24.74 4.77
C LEU A 344 24.86 24.87 3.37
N ARG A 345 24.25 25.72 2.54
CA ARG A 345 24.83 26.17 1.27
C ARG A 345 24.86 27.68 1.28
N ASN A 346 26.04 28.27 1.13
CA ASN A 346 26.25 29.72 1.23
C ASN A 346 25.72 30.34 2.54
N ASN A 347 25.88 29.63 3.67
CA ASN A 347 25.35 30.01 4.99
C ASN A 347 23.81 30.04 5.10
N GLU A 348 23.10 29.41 4.16
CA GLU A 348 21.63 29.30 4.17
C GLU A 348 21.20 27.84 4.18
N TYR A 349 20.02 27.58 4.75
CA TYR A 349 19.38 26.29 4.77
C TYR A 349 18.77 25.98 3.39
N PRO A 350 19.23 24.92 2.70
CA PRO A 350 18.94 24.72 1.27
C PRO A 350 17.67 23.91 1.00
N PHE A 351 16.89 23.55 2.02
CA PHE A 351 15.70 22.69 1.89
C PHE A 351 14.41 23.46 2.16
N ASP A 352 13.30 22.95 1.64
CA ASP A 352 11.97 23.46 1.94
C ASP A 352 11.70 23.39 3.45
N VAL A 353 11.33 24.50 4.05
CA VAL A 353 10.99 24.57 5.48
C VAL A 353 9.50 24.76 5.69
N SER A 354 8.98 24.18 6.78
CA SER A 354 7.70 24.64 7.30
C SER A 354 7.87 25.95 8.05
N TYR A 355 6.75 26.64 8.32
CA TYR A 355 6.77 27.86 9.11
C TYR A 355 7.42 27.68 10.50
N TYR A 356 7.19 26.52 11.14
CA TYR A 356 7.78 26.24 12.45
C TYR A 356 9.27 25.88 12.38
N ASP A 357 9.69 25.10 11.37
CA ASP A 357 11.12 24.80 11.18
C ASP A 357 11.92 26.09 10.96
N LYS A 358 11.35 27.05 10.21
CA LYS A 358 11.94 28.38 10.01
C LYS A 358 12.21 29.10 11.33
N GLN A 359 11.23 29.18 12.22
CA GLN A 359 11.40 29.87 13.52
C GLN A 359 12.56 29.29 14.33
N ILE A 360 12.73 27.97 14.28
CA ILE A 360 13.84 27.29 14.98
C ILE A 360 15.17 27.59 14.29
N LEU A 361 15.25 27.42 12.98
CA LEU A 361 16.47 27.70 12.20
C LEU A 361 16.94 29.15 12.39
N GLU A 362 16.03 30.12 12.36
CA GLU A 362 16.33 31.54 12.57
C GLU A 362 16.88 31.84 13.98
N ARG A 363 16.46 31.09 15.01
CA ARG A 363 17.02 31.20 16.37
C ARG A 363 18.52 30.88 16.41
N PHE A 364 19.00 30.06 15.46
CA PHE A 364 20.40 29.70 15.29
C PHE A 364 21.14 30.61 14.31
N GLY A 365 20.53 31.69 13.85
CA GLY A 365 21.09 32.56 12.82
C GLY A 365 21.17 31.89 11.45
N ILE A 366 20.45 30.78 11.25
CA ILE A 366 20.41 30.07 9.96
C ILE A 366 19.33 30.73 9.09
N LYS A 367 19.75 31.25 7.94
CA LYS A 367 18.83 31.86 6.97
C LYS A 367 18.05 30.80 6.21
N CYS A 368 16.75 30.98 6.04
CA CYS A 368 15.86 30.09 5.30
C CYS A 368 15.32 30.77 4.04
N VAL A 369 15.33 30.09 2.90
CA VAL A 369 14.99 30.70 1.59
C VAL A 369 13.54 30.37 1.15
N HIS A 370 12.98 29.23 1.57
CA HIS A 370 11.68 28.72 1.06
C HIS A 370 10.73 28.21 2.15
N ILE A 371 9.56 28.83 2.32
CA ILE A 371 8.46 28.27 3.13
C ILE A 371 7.51 27.52 2.20
N ASN A 372 7.55 26.19 2.23
CA ASN A 372 6.71 25.39 1.34
C ASN A 372 5.33 25.10 1.95
N SER A 373 5.20 24.97 3.29
CA SER A 373 3.95 24.50 3.91
C SER A 373 3.59 25.21 5.22
N PHE A 374 2.36 25.74 5.30
CA PHE A 374 1.70 26.15 6.54
C PHE A 374 0.90 24.95 7.08
N SER A 375 1.38 24.31 8.15
CA SER A 375 0.78 23.10 8.71
C SER A 375 0.91 23.09 10.23
N GLY A 376 -0.09 22.55 10.95
CA GLY A 376 -0.04 22.31 12.40
C GLY A 376 -0.73 23.37 13.26
N GLY A 377 -1.84 22.97 13.90
CA GLY A 377 -2.71 23.81 14.74
C GLY A 377 -2.01 24.57 15.87
N SER A 378 -2.56 25.74 16.17
CA SER A 378 -2.17 26.73 17.18
C SER A 378 -0.92 27.58 16.91
N VAL A 379 -0.91 28.30 15.79
CA VAL A 379 -0.87 29.78 15.82
C VAL A 379 -1.74 30.27 14.68
N LEU A 380 -2.98 30.65 14.99
CA LEU A 380 -3.64 31.65 14.16
C LEU A 380 -2.82 32.92 14.39
N THR A 381 -2.06 33.36 13.38
CA THR A 381 -1.72 34.77 13.35
C THR A 381 -3.06 35.46 13.15
N TYR A 382 -3.59 36.01 14.23
CA TYR A 382 -4.79 36.81 14.15
C TYR A 382 -4.40 38.13 13.51
N ASP A 383 -5.19 38.59 12.55
CA ASP A 383 -5.09 39.96 12.09
C ASP A 383 -5.22 40.89 13.32
N PRO A 384 -4.25 41.78 13.58
CA PRO A 384 -4.24 42.61 14.79
C PRO A 384 -5.46 43.53 14.91
N LEU A 385 -6.12 43.81 13.77
CA LEU A 385 -7.28 44.70 13.68
C LEU A 385 -8.59 43.91 13.72
N THR A 386 -8.71 42.82 12.96
CA THR A 386 -9.98 42.06 12.84
C THR A 386 -10.10 40.88 13.81
N HIS A 387 -9.00 40.47 14.45
CA HIS A 387 -8.92 39.25 15.27
C HIS A 387 -9.34 37.98 14.50
N GLU A 388 -9.22 37.99 13.17
CA GLU A 388 -9.52 36.82 12.33
C GLU A 388 -8.27 35.99 12.01
N PRO A 389 -8.42 34.66 11.87
CA PRO A 389 -7.42 33.74 11.30
C PRO A 389 -6.79 34.25 9.99
N LYS A 390 -5.47 34.48 9.95
CA LYS A 390 -4.74 34.79 8.70
C LYS A 390 -3.75 33.69 8.33
N ILE A 391 -3.76 33.26 7.07
CA ILE A 391 -2.70 32.40 6.48
C ILE A 391 -1.48 33.28 6.19
N PRO A 392 -0.25 32.85 6.53
CA PRO A 392 0.95 33.62 6.22
C PRO A 392 1.04 33.96 4.75
N ASP A 393 1.33 35.24 4.54
CA ASP A 393 1.40 35.90 3.23
C ASP A 393 2.50 35.31 2.32
N ASP A 394 3.43 34.51 2.87
CA ASP A 394 4.52 33.76 2.21
C ASP A 394 4.31 32.24 2.07
N ALA A 395 3.19 31.68 2.53
CA ALA A 395 2.91 30.24 2.38
C ALA A 395 2.54 29.86 0.93
N LEU A 396 3.12 28.79 0.37
CA LEU A 396 2.75 28.25 -0.95
C LEU A 396 1.72 27.11 -0.89
N ILE A 397 1.59 26.45 0.26
CA ILE A 397 0.69 25.31 0.47
C ILE A 397 -0.08 25.51 1.79
N ILE A 398 -1.40 25.34 1.74
CA ILE A 398 -2.18 25.07 2.96
C ILE A 398 -2.00 23.58 3.25
N GLY A 399 -1.17 23.29 4.24
CA GLY A 399 -0.72 21.95 4.56
C GLY A 399 -1.82 21.08 5.14
N LYS A 400 -1.50 19.80 5.22
CA LYS A 400 -2.41 18.77 5.72
C LYS A 400 -2.89 19.07 7.13
N ASP A 401 -4.19 18.84 7.37
CA ASP A 401 -4.88 19.02 8.66
C ASP A 401 -4.74 20.46 9.26
N CYS A 402 -4.33 21.47 8.48
CA CYS A 402 -3.95 22.81 8.98
C CYS A 402 -5.03 23.52 9.81
N PHE A 403 -6.26 23.53 9.33
CA PHE A 403 -7.45 24.14 9.96
C PHE A 403 -8.47 23.09 10.39
N LYS A 404 -8.01 21.87 10.66
CA LYS A 404 -8.88 20.76 11.03
C LYS A 404 -9.55 21.00 12.39
N ASN A 405 -10.86 20.81 12.44
CA ASN A 405 -11.73 20.95 13.60
C ASN A 405 -11.69 22.35 14.25
N ILE A 406 -11.24 23.38 13.54
CA ILE A 406 -11.25 24.75 14.06
C ILE A 406 -12.64 25.34 13.86
N ARG A 407 -13.39 25.44 14.96
CA ARG A 407 -14.78 25.91 14.97
C ARG A 407 -14.92 27.43 14.98
N GLU A 408 -13.84 28.14 15.28
CA GLU A 408 -13.80 29.60 15.37
C GLU A 408 -13.74 30.28 14.00
N ILE A 409 -13.31 29.56 12.95
CA ILE A 409 -13.16 30.11 11.60
C ILE A 409 -14.50 30.04 10.87
N GLN A 410 -15.12 31.20 10.64
CA GLN A 410 -16.32 31.34 9.79
C GLN A 410 -15.94 31.72 8.35
N SER A 411 -14.88 32.48 8.18
CA SER A 411 -14.29 32.84 6.89
C SER A 411 -12.78 32.88 7.02
N ILE A 412 -12.08 32.59 5.93
CA ILE A 412 -10.63 32.71 5.85
C ILE A 412 -10.24 33.17 4.45
N CYS A 413 -9.38 34.19 4.38
CA CYS A 413 -8.82 34.64 3.13
C CYS A 413 -7.68 33.70 2.73
N VAL A 414 -7.81 33.01 1.59
CA VAL A 414 -6.73 32.19 1.01
C VAL A 414 -5.81 33.10 0.19
N PRO A 415 -4.53 33.27 0.58
CA PRO A 415 -3.61 34.11 -0.16
C PRO A 415 -3.38 33.60 -1.59
N THR A 416 -3.27 34.50 -2.57
CA THR A 416 -3.04 34.13 -3.98
C THR A 416 -1.66 33.49 -4.28
N ASN A 417 -0.81 33.25 -3.27
CA ASN A 417 0.38 32.36 -3.41
C ASN A 417 0.01 30.89 -3.32
N ILE A 418 -1.11 30.55 -2.71
CA ILE A 418 -1.40 29.16 -2.41
C ILE A 418 -1.60 28.43 -3.73
N VAL A 419 -0.78 27.38 -3.93
CA VAL A 419 -0.81 26.51 -5.11
C VAL A 419 -1.54 25.20 -4.79
N ILE A 420 -1.48 24.75 -3.54
CA ILE A 420 -2.03 23.46 -3.10
C ILE A 420 -2.83 23.64 -1.82
N ILE A 421 -4.04 23.07 -1.78
CA ILE A 421 -4.80 22.80 -0.55
C ILE A 421 -4.73 21.30 -0.28
N ASP A 422 -3.99 20.93 0.75
CA ASP A 422 -3.66 19.55 1.03
C ASP A 422 -4.80 18.80 1.75
N SER A 423 -4.58 17.51 1.99
CA SER A 423 -5.51 16.56 2.58
C SER A 423 -6.03 17.10 3.91
N ASN A 424 -7.34 17.04 4.07
CA ASN A 424 -8.03 17.43 5.29
C ASN A 424 -7.78 18.87 5.79
N ALA A 425 -7.27 19.78 4.94
CA ALA A 425 -6.86 21.12 5.36
C ALA A 425 -7.90 21.86 6.21
N PHE A 426 -9.19 21.74 5.88
CA PHE A 426 -10.30 22.43 6.56
C PHE A 426 -11.29 21.47 7.23
N VAL A 427 -10.91 20.20 7.44
CA VAL A 427 -11.90 19.18 7.85
C VAL A 427 -12.55 19.51 9.18
N GLY A 428 -13.89 19.47 9.25
CA GLY A 428 -14.62 19.76 10.48
C GLY A 428 -14.57 21.23 10.92
N SER A 429 -14.02 22.13 10.09
CA SER A 429 -14.05 23.56 10.35
C SER A 429 -15.45 24.14 10.16
N PHE A 430 -15.76 25.26 10.80
CA PHE A 430 -17.08 25.89 10.71
C PHE A 430 -17.15 27.00 9.64
N ILE A 431 -16.31 26.89 8.60
CA ILE A 431 -16.23 27.89 7.52
C ILE A 431 -17.56 27.94 6.78
N THR A 432 -18.13 29.14 6.62
CA THR A 432 -19.39 29.39 5.92
C THR A 432 -19.20 29.71 4.45
N SER A 433 -18.07 30.33 4.09
CA SER A 433 -17.66 30.63 2.72
C SER A 433 -16.14 30.72 2.63
N ILE A 434 -15.59 30.35 1.47
CA ILE A 434 -14.15 30.45 1.19
C ILE A 434 -13.93 30.76 -0.27
N TYR A 435 -13.09 31.76 -0.55
CA TYR A 435 -12.61 32.04 -1.90
C TYR A 435 -11.31 31.27 -2.13
N ILE A 436 -11.28 30.46 -3.19
CA ILE A 436 -10.08 29.72 -3.61
C ILE A 436 -9.50 30.41 -4.85
N PRO A 437 -8.30 31.01 -4.78
CA PRO A 437 -7.71 31.72 -5.90
C PRO A 437 -7.30 30.77 -7.04
N THR A 438 -7.19 31.31 -8.26
CA THR A 438 -6.78 30.57 -9.48
C THR A 438 -5.35 30.05 -9.42
N SER A 439 -4.53 30.55 -8.49
CA SER A 439 -3.21 30.01 -8.18
C SER A 439 -3.27 28.57 -7.67
N VAL A 440 -4.39 28.15 -7.06
CA VAL A 440 -4.56 26.79 -6.52
C VAL A 440 -4.76 25.81 -7.67
N THR A 441 -3.72 25.06 -8.01
CA THR A 441 -3.76 24.04 -9.09
C THR A 441 -4.15 22.66 -8.56
N CYS A 442 -4.22 22.48 -7.24
CA CYS A 442 -4.55 21.19 -6.64
C CYS A 442 -5.34 21.30 -5.32
N ILE A 443 -6.45 20.55 -5.22
CA ILE A 443 -7.21 20.32 -3.99
C ILE A 443 -7.21 18.80 -3.72
N ILE A 444 -6.54 18.40 -2.64
CA ILE A 444 -6.27 17.00 -2.30
C ILE A 444 -7.49 16.37 -1.59
N PRO A 445 -7.67 15.02 -1.60
CA PRO A 445 -8.83 14.36 -1.01
C PRO A 445 -9.15 14.80 0.43
N GLY A 446 -10.45 15.01 0.70
CA GLY A 446 -10.95 15.35 2.02
C GLY A 446 -10.75 16.80 2.46
N ALA A 447 -10.16 17.69 1.64
CA ALA A 447 -9.79 19.05 2.05
C ALA A 447 -10.88 19.82 2.83
N PHE A 448 -12.16 19.72 2.45
CA PHE A 448 -13.28 20.39 3.10
C PHE A 448 -14.31 19.40 3.70
N SER A 449 -13.94 18.13 3.98
CA SER A 449 -14.87 17.17 4.59
C SER A 449 -15.40 17.69 5.93
N ASP A 450 -16.66 17.44 6.24
CA ASP A 450 -17.32 17.82 7.50
C ASP A 450 -17.33 19.34 7.76
N CYS A 451 -17.14 20.19 6.73
CA CYS A 451 -17.34 21.64 6.83
C CYS A 451 -18.85 21.95 6.88
N VAL A 452 -19.49 21.61 8.00
CA VAL A 452 -20.95 21.67 8.17
C VAL A 452 -21.54 23.08 8.04
N GLY A 453 -20.72 24.13 8.17
CA GLY A 453 -21.12 25.53 7.98
C GLY A 453 -21.09 26.03 6.53
N LEU A 454 -20.38 25.34 5.63
CA LEU A 454 -20.07 25.83 4.27
C LEU A 454 -21.34 25.89 3.43
N LYS A 455 -21.74 27.08 2.99
CA LYS A 455 -22.98 27.31 2.24
C LYS A 455 -22.78 27.28 0.73
N GLU A 456 -21.67 27.84 0.27
CA GLU A 456 -21.31 27.92 -1.14
C GLU A 456 -19.80 27.88 -1.30
N ILE A 457 -19.34 27.41 -2.46
CA ILE A 457 -17.93 27.43 -2.83
C ILE A 457 -17.75 27.55 -4.34
N GLN A 458 -16.79 28.39 -4.73
CA GLN A 458 -16.34 28.50 -6.12
C GLN A 458 -15.00 27.80 -6.27
N LEU A 459 -14.94 26.79 -7.15
CA LEU A 459 -13.70 26.07 -7.43
C LEU A 459 -12.88 26.79 -8.51
N PRO A 460 -11.54 26.81 -8.39
CA PRO A 460 -10.69 27.53 -9.32
C PRO A 460 -10.59 26.80 -10.68
N SER A 461 -10.51 27.53 -11.79
CA SER A 461 -10.45 26.95 -13.14
C SER A 461 -9.19 26.11 -13.41
N SER A 462 -8.16 26.25 -12.58
CA SER A 462 -6.86 25.57 -12.63
C SER A 462 -6.88 24.07 -12.27
N ILE A 463 -7.95 23.55 -11.65
CA ILE A 463 -8.03 22.12 -11.26
C ILE A 463 -8.73 21.24 -12.34
N LEU A 464 -8.32 19.97 -12.46
CA LEU A 464 -8.83 19.02 -13.49
C LEU A 464 -9.82 17.97 -12.95
N SER A 465 -9.95 17.82 -11.63
CA SER A 465 -10.87 16.86 -11.02
C SER A 465 -11.25 17.25 -9.59
N ILE A 466 -12.44 16.82 -9.13
CA ILE A 466 -12.83 16.93 -7.72
C ILE A 466 -12.40 15.65 -7.00
N SER A 467 -11.55 15.80 -5.99
CA SER A 467 -10.95 14.71 -5.22
C SER A 467 -11.96 13.96 -4.35
N SER A 468 -11.62 12.73 -3.94
CA SER A 468 -12.50 11.93 -3.08
C SER A 468 -12.78 12.63 -1.75
N LYS A 469 -14.01 12.54 -1.25
CA LYS A 469 -14.46 13.13 0.02
C LYS A 469 -14.27 14.64 0.17
N SER A 470 -13.99 15.39 -0.91
CA SER A 470 -13.63 16.82 -0.81
C SER A 470 -14.65 17.65 -0.04
N PHE A 471 -15.95 17.38 -0.19
CA PHE A 471 -17.06 18.06 0.47
C PHE A 471 -18.00 17.08 1.18
N MET A 472 -17.52 15.90 1.58
CA MET A 472 -18.33 14.93 2.32
C MET A 472 -18.90 15.58 3.59
N ASN A 473 -20.16 15.34 3.93
CA ASN A 473 -20.86 15.91 5.09
C ASN A 473 -20.85 17.45 5.18
N CYS A 474 -20.68 18.19 4.08
CA CYS A 474 -20.90 19.65 4.06
C CYS A 474 -22.41 19.95 4.07
N SER A 475 -23.04 19.76 5.23
CA SER A 475 -24.50 19.74 5.35
C SER A 475 -25.20 21.05 5.01
N SER A 476 -24.52 22.20 5.12
CA SER A 476 -25.09 23.52 4.76
C SER A 476 -24.89 23.90 3.30
N LEU A 477 -24.17 23.10 2.51
CA LEU A 477 -23.77 23.45 1.14
C LEU A 477 -25.01 23.41 0.23
N THR A 478 -25.43 24.56 -0.27
CA THR A 478 -26.62 24.71 -1.13
C THR A 478 -26.30 24.72 -2.62
N SER A 479 -25.11 25.18 -2.99
CA SER A 479 -24.65 25.31 -4.37
C SER A 479 -23.12 25.17 -4.48
N VAL A 480 -22.64 24.75 -5.65
CA VAL A 480 -21.22 24.63 -5.97
C VAL A 480 -20.99 25.06 -7.41
N THR A 481 -20.05 25.98 -7.62
CA THR A 481 -19.67 26.41 -8.96
C THR A 481 -18.50 25.56 -9.46
N ILE A 482 -18.77 24.64 -10.38
CA ILE A 482 -17.79 23.71 -10.96
C ILE A 482 -17.23 24.29 -12.28
N PRO A 483 -15.90 24.45 -12.43
CA PRO A 483 -15.30 24.95 -13.66
C PRO A 483 -15.34 23.91 -14.79
N SER A 484 -15.34 24.40 -16.04
CA SER A 484 -15.42 23.57 -17.26
C SER A 484 -14.24 22.62 -17.47
N THR A 485 -13.11 22.86 -16.79
CA THR A 485 -11.87 22.08 -16.82
C THR A 485 -11.96 20.72 -16.11
N ILE A 486 -13.00 20.50 -15.30
CA ILE A 486 -13.18 19.27 -14.52
C ILE A 486 -13.63 18.11 -15.42
N THR A 487 -12.88 17.00 -15.40
CA THR A 487 -13.16 15.78 -16.19
C THR A 487 -13.67 14.60 -15.36
N SER A 488 -13.60 14.68 -14.02
CA SER A 488 -13.98 13.60 -13.10
C SER A 488 -14.41 14.11 -11.72
N ILE A 489 -15.47 13.50 -11.15
CA ILE A 489 -15.89 13.67 -9.75
C ILE A 489 -15.68 12.33 -9.03
N ASN A 490 -14.79 12.33 -8.02
CA ASN A 490 -14.34 11.11 -7.37
C ASN A 490 -15.28 10.64 -6.24
N ALA A 491 -14.96 9.48 -5.64
CA ALA A 491 -15.83 8.79 -4.70
C ALA A 491 -16.14 9.67 -3.48
N ASN A 492 -17.41 9.67 -3.06
CA ASN A 492 -17.93 10.41 -1.90
C ASN A 492 -17.71 11.94 -1.95
N ALA A 493 -17.48 12.54 -3.12
CA ALA A 493 -17.12 13.97 -3.22
C ALA A 493 -18.12 14.91 -2.54
N PHE A 494 -19.42 14.67 -2.71
CA PHE A 494 -20.52 15.44 -2.11
C PHE A 494 -21.45 14.54 -1.28
N GLU A 495 -20.95 13.42 -0.74
CA GLU A 495 -21.76 12.53 0.09
C GLU A 495 -22.31 13.28 1.31
N SER A 496 -23.60 13.11 1.61
CA SER A 496 -24.33 13.77 2.69
C SER A 496 -24.30 15.30 2.67
N CYS A 497 -24.17 15.93 1.50
CA CYS A 497 -24.45 17.36 1.33
C CYS A 497 -25.98 17.59 1.33
N ILE A 498 -26.60 17.44 2.49
CA ILE A 498 -28.06 17.30 2.61
C ILE A 498 -28.86 18.49 2.03
N ASN A 499 -28.31 19.71 2.07
CA ASN A 499 -28.96 20.92 1.58
C ASN A 499 -28.61 21.29 0.12
N LEU A 500 -27.79 20.49 -0.57
CA LEU A 500 -27.42 20.75 -1.97
C LEU A 500 -28.64 20.56 -2.87
N SER A 501 -29.23 21.67 -3.32
CA SER A 501 -30.50 21.65 -4.06
C SER A 501 -30.33 21.63 -5.57
N THR A 502 -29.27 22.24 -6.09
CA THR A 502 -28.95 22.32 -7.52
C THR A 502 -27.44 22.20 -7.73
N ILE A 503 -27.04 21.59 -8.85
CA ILE A 503 -25.64 21.52 -9.26
C ILE A 503 -25.54 21.47 -10.79
N SER A 504 -24.67 22.30 -11.35
CA SER A 504 -24.34 22.27 -12.78
C SER A 504 -23.08 21.45 -12.99
N LEU A 505 -23.16 20.42 -13.84
CA LEU A 505 -22.02 19.56 -14.16
C LEU A 505 -21.28 20.06 -15.41
N PRO A 506 -19.95 19.95 -15.46
CA PRO A 506 -19.15 20.45 -16.57
C PRO A 506 -19.37 19.62 -17.85
N PRO A 507 -19.31 20.24 -19.05
CA PRO A 507 -19.69 19.59 -20.31
C PRO A 507 -18.77 18.43 -20.73
N HIS A 508 -17.53 18.39 -20.22
CA HIS A 508 -16.53 17.35 -20.54
C HIS A 508 -16.39 16.27 -19.46
N LEU A 509 -17.32 16.19 -18.50
CA LEU A 509 -17.27 15.21 -17.41
C LEU A 509 -17.42 13.76 -17.92
N VAL A 510 -16.40 12.92 -17.68
CA VAL A 510 -16.39 11.53 -18.18
C VAL A 510 -16.90 10.52 -17.15
N LYS A 511 -16.74 10.79 -15.85
CA LYS A 511 -16.95 9.79 -14.77
C LYS A 511 -17.59 10.38 -13.50
N LEU A 512 -18.58 9.66 -12.98
CA LEU A 512 -19.12 9.80 -11.62
C LEU A 512 -18.82 8.54 -10.80
N LYS A 513 -18.06 8.69 -9.71
CA LYS A 513 -17.63 7.56 -8.88
C LYS A 513 -18.61 7.23 -7.75
N LYS A 514 -18.33 6.13 -7.05
CA LYS A 514 -19.14 5.59 -5.95
C LYS A 514 -19.56 6.66 -4.95
N ASN A 515 -20.86 6.69 -4.62
CA ASN A 515 -21.47 7.62 -3.65
C ASN A 515 -21.22 9.12 -3.91
N ALA A 516 -20.88 9.55 -5.14
CA ALA A 516 -20.47 10.94 -5.39
C ALA A 516 -21.48 11.99 -4.91
N PHE A 517 -22.78 11.72 -5.02
CA PHE A 517 -23.89 12.58 -4.57
C PHE A 517 -24.82 11.85 -3.60
N SER A 518 -24.36 10.79 -2.94
CA SER A 518 -25.23 10.02 -2.05
C SER A 518 -25.65 10.89 -0.86
N GLY A 519 -26.93 10.91 -0.49
CA GLY A 519 -27.43 11.68 0.65
C GLY A 519 -27.64 13.17 0.38
N CYS A 520 -27.54 13.64 -0.87
CA CYS A 520 -27.93 15.00 -1.25
C CYS A 520 -29.47 15.15 -1.22
N ALA A 521 -30.03 15.22 -0.01
CA ALA A 521 -31.46 15.07 0.25
C ALA A 521 -32.34 16.13 -0.44
N GLN A 522 -31.84 17.36 -0.64
CA GLN A 522 -32.56 18.45 -1.30
C GLN A 522 -32.45 18.50 -2.83
N LEU A 523 -31.61 17.64 -3.44
CA LEU A 523 -31.41 17.63 -4.88
C LEU A 523 -32.68 17.14 -5.61
N LYS A 524 -33.35 18.03 -6.35
CA LYS A 524 -34.62 17.72 -7.06
C LYS A 524 -34.43 17.18 -8.47
N GLU A 525 -33.42 17.68 -9.15
CA GLU A 525 -33.02 17.30 -10.50
C GLU A 525 -31.50 17.48 -10.68
N ILE A 526 -30.91 16.73 -11.60
CA ILE A 526 -29.52 16.89 -12.00
C ILE A 526 -29.38 16.59 -13.49
N LEU A 527 -28.77 17.52 -14.23
CA LEU A 527 -28.52 17.36 -15.66
C LEU A 527 -27.17 16.70 -15.87
N LEU A 528 -27.19 15.49 -16.42
CA LEU A 528 -25.96 14.73 -16.72
C LEU A 528 -25.44 15.08 -18.13
N PRO A 529 -24.15 15.41 -18.29
CA PRO A 529 -23.60 15.81 -19.57
C PRO A 529 -23.47 14.63 -20.55
N SER A 530 -23.57 14.90 -21.85
CA SER A 530 -23.52 13.88 -22.91
C SER A 530 -22.14 13.20 -23.03
N SER A 531 -21.08 13.78 -22.47
CA SER A 531 -19.73 13.19 -22.43
C SER A 531 -19.58 12.04 -21.41
N LEU A 532 -20.53 11.87 -20.49
CA LEU A 532 -20.46 10.92 -19.39
C LEU A 532 -20.43 9.46 -19.86
N LYS A 533 -19.48 8.65 -19.37
CA LYS A 533 -19.29 7.25 -19.77
C LYS A 533 -19.55 6.24 -18.64
N TYR A 534 -19.39 6.65 -17.38
CA TYR A 534 -19.44 5.76 -16.21
C TYR A 534 -20.18 6.41 -15.04
N ILE A 535 -21.13 5.67 -14.46
CA ILE A 535 -21.79 5.98 -13.18
C ILE A 535 -21.61 4.78 -12.26
N GLU A 536 -20.92 4.96 -11.14
CA GLU A 536 -20.64 3.87 -10.20
C GLU A 536 -21.73 3.65 -9.14
N GLU A 537 -21.53 2.62 -8.29
CA GLU A 537 -22.48 2.17 -7.26
C GLU A 537 -22.98 3.33 -6.39
N LYS A 538 -24.30 3.37 -6.13
CA LYS A 538 -24.94 4.29 -5.17
C LYS A 538 -24.68 5.78 -5.39
N CYS A 539 -24.36 6.19 -6.62
CA CYS A 539 -24.02 7.58 -6.95
C CYS A 539 -25.04 8.62 -6.44
N PHE A 540 -26.33 8.32 -6.51
CA PHE A 540 -27.45 9.16 -6.05
C PHE A 540 -28.27 8.48 -4.95
N SER A 541 -27.70 7.51 -4.23
CA SER A 541 -28.41 6.85 -3.12
C SER A 541 -28.80 7.88 -2.07
N ASP A 542 -30.00 7.79 -1.51
CA ASP A 542 -30.52 8.66 -0.45
C ASP A 542 -30.75 10.13 -0.89
N CYS A 543 -30.79 10.40 -2.20
CA CYS A 543 -31.32 11.67 -2.74
C CYS A 543 -32.86 11.65 -2.68
N VAL A 544 -33.41 11.76 -1.47
CA VAL A 544 -34.84 11.50 -1.19
C VAL A 544 -35.80 12.41 -1.96
N ASN A 545 -35.42 13.64 -2.29
CA ASN A 545 -36.25 14.59 -3.06
C ASN A 545 -35.98 14.60 -4.58
N LEU A 546 -35.12 13.72 -5.10
CA LEU A 546 -34.83 13.65 -6.53
C LEU A 546 -36.08 13.18 -7.28
N THR A 547 -36.68 14.06 -8.09
CA THR A 547 -37.93 13.80 -8.82
C THR A 547 -37.72 13.33 -10.25
N PHE A 548 -36.61 13.72 -10.88
CA PHE A 548 -36.28 13.39 -12.26
C PHE A 548 -34.78 13.10 -12.40
N LEU A 549 -34.45 12.08 -13.20
CA LEU A 549 -33.09 11.77 -13.60
C LEU A 549 -33.07 11.22 -15.03
N SER A 550 -32.18 11.75 -15.86
CA SER A 550 -31.94 11.24 -17.22
C SER A 550 -30.49 10.79 -17.36
N ILE A 551 -30.30 9.51 -17.67
CA ILE A 551 -28.99 8.90 -17.91
C ILE A 551 -28.70 8.95 -19.42
N PRO A 552 -27.62 9.66 -19.86
CA PRO A 552 -27.27 9.77 -21.26
C PRO A 552 -26.98 8.40 -21.91
N THR A 553 -27.30 8.26 -23.20
CA THR A 553 -27.04 7.05 -23.99
C THR A 553 -25.55 6.72 -24.13
N THR A 554 -24.68 7.68 -23.87
CA THR A 554 -23.22 7.54 -23.87
C THR A 554 -22.67 6.78 -22.67
N VAL A 555 -23.48 6.58 -21.61
CA VAL A 555 -23.09 5.84 -20.41
C VAL A 555 -23.03 4.34 -20.71
N THR A 556 -21.84 3.78 -20.61
CA THR A 556 -21.57 2.35 -20.91
C THR A 556 -21.58 1.45 -19.69
N TYR A 557 -21.62 2.02 -18.48
CA TYR A 557 -21.65 1.29 -17.21
C TYR A 557 -22.48 2.05 -16.17
N ILE A 558 -23.42 1.33 -15.56
CA ILE A 558 -24.24 1.80 -14.44
C ILE A 558 -24.04 0.84 -13.26
N GLY A 559 -23.61 1.38 -12.13
CA GLY A 559 -23.37 0.63 -10.90
C GLY A 559 -24.65 0.10 -10.25
N LYS A 560 -24.48 -0.76 -9.25
CA LYS A 560 -25.61 -1.26 -8.45
C LYS A 560 -26.24 -0.12 -7.63
N ASP A 561 -27.57 -0.13 -7.48
CA ASP A 561 -28.32 0.70 -6.53
C ASP A 561 -28.08 2.22 -6.70
N ILE A 562 -27.99 2.71 -7.95
CA ILE A 562 -27.67 4.14 -8.23
C ILE A 562 -28.62 5.15 -7.59
N CYS A 563 -29.89 4.79 -7.39
CA CYS A 563 -30.95 5.67 -6.87
C CYS A 563 -31.67 4.99 -5.69
N LEU A 564 -30.92 4.31 -4.83
CA LEU A 564 -31.48 3.61 -3.67
C LEU A 564 -32.08 4.67 -2.73
N ASN A 565 -33.26 4.43 -2.17
CA ASN A 565 -33.97 5.40 -1.32
C ASN A 565 -34.36 6.74 -1.97
N CYS A 566 -34.30 6.91 -3.30
CA CYS A 566 -34.85 8.09 -3.99
C CYS A 566 -36.38 8.02 -4.07
N ARG A 567 -37.07 8.23 -2.94
CA ARG A 567 -38.51 7.97 -2.78
C ARG A 567 -39.41 8.93 -3.57
N SER A 568 -38.94 10.14 -3.89
CA SER A 568 -39.69 11.13 -4.67
C SER A 568 -39.50 11.02 -6.18
N LEU A 569 -38.76 10.03 -6.68
CA LEU A 569 -38.48 9.88 -8.11
C LEU A 569 -39.77 9.56 -8.87
N LYS A 570 -40.17 10.45 -9.79
CA LYS A 570 -41.39 10.33 -10.62
C LYS A 570 -41.09 9.93 -12.06
N SER A 571 -39.89 10.20 -12.54
CA SER A 571 -39.46 9.86 -13.91
C SER A 571 -37.97 9.56 -13.94
N LEU A 572 -37.60 8.48 -14.63
CA LEU A 572 -36.23 8.04 -14.81
C LEU A 572 -36.04 7.60 -16.27
N ILE A 573 -35.21 8.32 -17.01
CA ILE A 573 -34.80 7.94 -18.36
C ILE A 573 -33.47 7.19 -18.23
N ILE A 574 -33.44 5.92 -18.64
CA ILE A 574 -32.27 5.06 -18.48
C ILE A 574 -32.07 4.17 -19.71
N PRO A 575 -30.82 3.84 -20.11
CA PRO A 575 -30.57 2.89 -21.19
C PRO A 575 -31.16 1.51 -20.87
N LEU A 576 -32.00 1.01 -21.77
CA LEU A 576 -32.61 -0.31 -21.72
C LEU A 576 -32.01 -1.22 -22.79
N GLU A 577 -32.11 -2.53 -22.59
CA GLU A 577 -31.79 -3.52 -23.60
C GLU A 577 -32.84 -3.55 -24.72
N LYS A 578 -32.58 -4.29 -25.80
CA LYS A 578 -33.50 -4.43 -26.94
C LYS A 578 -34.88 -4.98 -26.54
N ASP A 579 -34.94 -5.75 -25.45
CA ASP A 579 -36.17 -6.33 -24.88
C ASP A 579 -36.85 -5.40 -23.86
N LEU A 580 -36.45 -4.12 -23.80
CA LEU A 580 -36.93 -3.11 -22.85
C LEU A 580 -36.62 -3.43 -21.37
N SER A 581 -35.74 -4.40 -21.09
CA SER A 581 -35.33 -4.72 -19.73
C SER A 581 -34.13 -3.89 -19.26
N TYR A 582 -34.06 -3.67 -17.96
CA TYR A 582 -32.89 -3.09 -17.33
C TYR A 582 -31.78 -4.14 -17.14
N LYS A 583 -30.64 -3.91 -17.79
CA LYS A 583 -29.49 -4.82 -17.87
C LYS A 583 -28.86 -5.17 -16.52
N TYR A 584 -28.75 -4.19 -15.62
CA TYR A 584 -27.87 -4.29 -14.45
C TYR A 584 -28.59 -4.85 -13.21
N LYS A 585 -27.81 -5.40 -12.30
CA LYS A 585 -28.31 -5.99 -11.05
C LYS A 585 -28.82 -4.89 -10.10
N VAL A 586 -30.01 -5.13 -9.52
CA VAL A 586 -30.65 -4.24 -8.54
C VAL A 586 -30.97 -4.99 -7.25
N SER A 587 -30.93 -4.30 -6.11
CA SER A 587 -31.55 -4.81 -4.87
C SER A 587 -33.07 -4.87 -5.00
N TYR A 588 -33.74 -5.68 -4.17
CA TYR A 588 -35.20 -5.72 -4.11
C TYR A 588 -35.78 -4.33 -3.80
N GLN A 589 -35.14 -3.58 -2.91
CA GLN A 589 -35.54 -2.22 -2.58
C GLN A 589 -35.46 -1.24 -3.78
N GLN A 590 -34.40 -1.28 -4.58
CA GLN A 590 -34.32 -0.46 -5.80
C GLN A 590 -35.33 -0.91 -6.85
N TYR A 591 -35.57 -2.22 -6.96
CA TYR A 591 -36.59 -2.78 -7.84
C TYR A 591 -37.97 -2.21 -7.54
N GLN A 592 -38.36 -2.03 -6.27
CA GLN A 592 -39.66 -1.42 -5.92
C GLN A 592 -39.81 -0.01 -6.51
N ILE A 593 -38.73 0.79 -6.49
CA ILE A 593 -38.72 2.12 -7.11
C ILE A 593 -38.83 2.00 -8.63
N PHE A 594 -38.02 1.16 -9.26
CA PHE A 594 -38.04 0.98 -10.72
C PHE A 594 -39.39 0.45 -11.21
N SER A 595 -40.00 -0.48 -10.48
CA SER A 595 -41.33 -1.01 -10.77
C SER A 595 -42.41 0.06 -10.66
N SER A 596 -42.33 0.97 -9.67
CA SER A 596 -43.25 2.11 -9.57
C SER A 596 -43.14 3.10 -10.74
N LEU A 597 -42.02 3.04 -11.48
CA LEU A 597 -41.73 3.85 -12.67
C LEU A 597 -41.91 3.06 -13.98
N ASN A 598 -42.54 1.88 -13.93
CA ASN A 598 -42.73 0.99 -15.08
C ASN A 598 -41.42 0.51 -15.76
N ILE A 599 -40.31 0.45 -15.02
CA ILE A 599 -39.02 -0.06 -15.51
C ILE A 599 -38.92 -1.55 -15.22
N HIS A 600 -38.86 -2.37 -16.27
CA HIS A 600 -38.79 -3.82 -16.14
C HIS A 600 -37.38 -4.29 -15.73
N CYS A 601 -37.27 -4.99 -14.59
CA CYS A 601 -36.01 -5.53 -14.07
C CYS A 601 -36.05 -7.06 -14.03
N THR A 602 -35.03 -7.72 -14.58
CA THR A 602 -34.95 -9.20 -14.62
C THR A 602 -33.93 -9.78 -13.62
N ASN A 603 -33.02 -8.96 -13.08
CA ASN A 603 -31.92 -9.40 -12.21
C ASN A 603 -32.02 -8.79 -10.79
N VAL A 604 -33.08 -9.16 -10.07
CA VAL A 604 -33.39 -8.64 -8.74
C VAL A 604 -32.76 -9.52 -7.64
N GLN A 605 -32.02 -8.89 -6.72
CA GLN A 605 -31.34 -9.56 -5.63
C GLN A 605 -32.00 -9.28 -4.28
N PHE A 606 -32.37 -10.33 -3.54
CA PHE A 606 -32.86 -10.24 -2.16
C PHE A 606 -31.68 -10.29 -1.18
N THR A 607 -31.48 -9.20 -0.43
CA THR A 607 -30.31 -8.97 0.41
C THR A 607 -30.54 -9.31 1.88
N GLU A 608 -29.47 -9.47 2.66
CA GLU A 608 -29.55 -9.59 4.12
C GLU A 608 -30.29 -8.40 4.76
N HIS A 609 -30.07 -7.19 4.24
CA HIS A 609 -30.81 -6.00 4.68
C HIS A 609 -32.32 -6.10 4.40
N ASP A 610 -32.71 -6.63 3.23
CA ASP A 610 -34.13 -6.85 2.91
C ASP A 610 -34.76 -7.84 3.88
N TYR A 611 -34.07 -8.94 4.18
CA TYR A 611 -34.51 -9.97 5.12
C TYR A 611 -34.69 -9.40 6.54
N LEU A 612 -33.66 -8.75 7.10
CA LEU A 612 -33.70 -8.19 8.45
C LEU A 612 -34.77 -7.11 8.59
N ARG A 613 -34.92 -6.22 7.60
CA ARG A 613 -35.94 -5.17 7.61
C ARG A 613 -37.34 -5.76 7.62
N ARG A 614 -37.63 -6.72 6.74
CA ARG A 614 -38.96 -7.35 6.66
C ARG A 614 -39.28 -8.18 7.91
N ARG A 615 -38.28 -8.89 8.45
CA ARG A 615 -38.38 -9.61 9.72
C ARG A 615 -38.68 -8.67 10.89
N ASN A 616 -37.95 -7.56 11.03
CA ASN A 616 -38.14 -6.59 12.10
C ASN A 616 -39.49 -5.85 12.01
N ASN A 617 -40.02 -5.70 10.79
CA ASN A 617 -41.33 -5.12 10.54
C ASN A 617 -42.48 -6.13 10.68
N ASN A 618 -42.22 -7.35 11.16
CA ASN A 618 -43.22 -8.42 11.34
C ASN A 618 -44.10 -8.68 10.10
N THR A 619 -43.52 -8.63 8.90
CA THR A 619 -44.29 -8.87 7.66
C THR A 619 -44.64 -10.36 7.51
N ASP A 620 -45.90 -10.69 7.21
CA ASP A 620 -46.39 -12.08 7.05
C ASP A 620 -45.63 -12.90 5.99
N ASN A 621 -45.13 -12.24 4.93
CA ASN A 621 -44.30 -12.85 3.88
C ASN A 621 -42.90 -12.23 3.88
N ILE A 622 -41.98 -12.78 4.67
CA ILE A 622 -40.61 -12.24 4.80
C ILE A 622 -39.89 -12.23 3.44
N ILE A 623 -40.04 -13.28 2.63
CA ILE A 623 -39.52 -13.33 1.25
C ILE A 623 -40.67 -12.93 0.30
N PRO A 624 -40.51 -11.84 -0.47
CA PRO A 624 -41.54 -11.40 -1.41
C PRO A 624 -41.74 -12.39 -2.58
N THR A 625 -42.95 -12.41 -3.15
CA THR A 625 -43.36 -13.34 -4.23
C THR A 625 -43.78 -12.64 -5.54
N ASP A 626 -43.65 -11.31 -5.59
CA ASP A 626 -44.04 -10.42 -6.69
C ASP A 626 -43.08 -10.46 -7.90
N ILE A 627 -41.83 -10.90 -7.69
CA ILE A 627 -40.82 -10.96 -8.73
C ILE A 627 -39.88 -12.14 -8.53
N ASN A 628 -39.21 -12.58 -9.60
CA ASN A 628 -38.16 -13.58 -9.49
C ASN A 628 -36.94 -13.06 -8.71
N LEU A 629 -36.49 -13.83 -7.71
CA LEU A 629 -35.45 -13.39 -6.76
C LEU A 629 -34.18 -14.24 -6.81
N HIS A 630 -33.04 -13.56 -6.78
CA HIS A 630 -31.75 -14.15 -6.47
C HIS A 630 -31.38 -13.86 -5.00
N ILE A 631 -31.30 -14.89 -4.16
CA ILE A 631 -30.87 -14.72 -2.76
C ILE A 631 -29.39 -14.33 -2.70
N SER A 632 -29.07 -13.32 -1.91
CA SER A 632 -27.71 -12.82 -1.74
C SER A 632 -26.83 -13.71 -0.86
N LYS A 633 -25.55 -13.33 -0.75
CA LYS A 633 -24.59 -13.98 0.16
C LYS A 633 -25.03 -13.77 1.62
N LEU A 634 -24.87 -14.80 2.46
CA LEU A 634 -25.14 -14.76 3.92
C LEU A 634 -26.58 -14.38 4.35
N CYS A 635 -27.53 -14.29 3.41
CA CYS A 635 -28.87 -13.74 3.65
C CYS A 635 -29.63 -14.34 4.85
N PHE A 636 -29.42 -15.63 5.15
CA PHE A 636 -30.08 -16.39 6.23
C PHE A 636 -29.05 -17.08 7.14
N SER A 637 -27.83 -16.54 7.24
CA SER A 637 -26.76 -17.13 8.04
C SER A 637 -27.08 -17.04 9.54
N LYS A 638 -26.72 -18.07 10.31
CA LYS A 638 -26.99 -18.18 11.76
C LYS A 638 -28.48 -18.03 12.12
N SER A 639 -29.36 -18.52 11.25
CA SER A 639 -30.80 -18.50 11.53
C SER A 639 -31.13 -19.38 12.73
N PHE A 640 -32.01 -18.87 13.59
CA PHE A 640 -32.56 -19.59 14.75
C PHE A 640 -33.82 -20.40 14.41
N GLU A 641 -34.31 -20.31 13.17
CA GLU A 641 -35.52 -20.99 12.74
C GLU A 641 -35.32 -22.51 12.65
N ASN A 642 -36.35 -23.27 13.03
CA ASN A 642 -36.31 -24.73 12.97
C ASN A 642 -36.67 -25.30 11.58
N ARG A 643 -37.46 -24.55 10.79
CA ARG A 643 -37.93 -24.92 9.45
C ARG A 643 -37.90 -23.70 8.53
N PHE A 644 -37.50 -23.91 7.27
CA PHE A 644 -37.42 -22.84 6.27
C PHE A 644 -38.07 -23.26 4.94
N ILE A 645 -38.90 -22.40 4.36
CA ILE A 645 -39.60 -22.67 3.08
C ILE A 645 -39.28 -21.53 2.11
N LEU A 646 -38.66 -21.86 0.97
CA LEU A 646 -38.38 -20.88 -0.08
C LEU A 646 -39.54 -20.81 -1.08
N PRO A 647 -40.06 -19.61 -1.39
CA PRO A 647 -41.18 -19.48 -2.29
C PRO A 647 -40.80 -19.76 -3.76
N PRO A 648 -41.77 -20.12 -4.62
CA PRO A 648 -41.52 -20.57 -5.99
C PRO A 648 -40.73 -19.59 -6.87
N ASN A 649 -40.83 -18.29 -6.63
CA ASN A 649 -40.14 -17.23 -7.38
C ASN A 649 -38.62 -17.13 -7.10
N VAL A 650 -38.06 -17.90 -6.17
CA VAL A 650 -36.60 -17.91 -5.92
C VAL A 650 -35.88 -18.71 -7.00
N ILE A 651 -34.99 -18.06 -7.76
CA ILE A 651 -34.24 -18.66 -8.88
C ILE A 651 -32.84 -19.12 -8.48
N SER A 652 -32.21 -18.49 -7.49
CA SER A 652 -30.86 -18.91 -7.06
C SER A 652 -30.55 -18.62 -5.62
N LEU A 653 -29.69 -19.47 -5.03
CA LEU A 653 -29.15 -19.31 -3.68
C LEU A 653 -27.73 -18.75 -3.70
N GLY A 654 -27.50 -17.69 -2.92
CA GLY A 654 -26.21 -17.02 -2.77
C GLY A 654 -25.19 -17.84 -1.98
N LYS A 655 -23.94 -17.38 -2.00
CA LYS A 655 -22.85 -18.02 -1.24
C LYS A 655 -23.16 -17.98 0.26
N SER A 656 -22.97 -19.09 0.98
CA SER A 656 -23.17 -19.12 2.44
C SER A 656 -24.56 -18.70 2.92
N CYS A 657 -25.61 -18.79 2.09
CA CYS A 657 -26.91 -18.20 2.44
C CYS A 657 -27.53 -18.79 3.73
N PHE A 658 -27.33 -20.07 4.06
CA PHE A 658 -27.75 -20.69 5.32
C PHE A 658 -26.56 -21.09 6.21
N GLN A 659 -25.41 -20.43 6.09
CA GLN A 659 -24.20 -20.84 6.82
C GLN A 659 -24.43 -20.78 8.35
N ALA A 660 -24.01 -21.85 9.04
CA ALA A 660 -24.05 -22.00 10.49
C ALA A 660 -25.45 -21.90 11.13
N SER A 661 -26.50 -22.22 10.37
CA SER A 661 -27.88 -22.27 10.89
C SER A 661 -28.16 -23.63 11.56
N SER A 662 -27.58 -23.82 12.74
CA SER A 662 -27.51 -25.12 13.44
C SER A 662 -28.86 -25.71 13.85
N ASN A 663 -29.90 -24.88 14.01
CA ASN A 663 -31.23 -25.31 14.48
C ASN A 663 -32.15 -25.80 13.36
N ILE A 664 -31.81 -25.52 12.09
CA ILE A 664 -32.65 -25.88 10.96
C ILE A 664 -32.70 -27.40 10.80
N THR A 665 -33.90 -27.97 10.94
CA THR A 665 -34.18 -29.40 10.78
C THR A 665 -34.69 -29.78 9.39
N SER A 666 -35.33 -28.83 8.68
CA SER A 666 -35.87 -29.02 7.32
C SER A 666 -35.82 -27.73 6.50
N ILE A 667 -35.37 -27.84 5.25
CA ILE A 667 -35.44 -26.76 4.25
C ILE A 667 -36.20 -27.28 3.03
N THR A 668 -37.25 -26.56 2.63
CA THR A 668 -37.99 -26.82 1.40
C THR A 668 -37.51 -25.85 0.32
N LEU A 669 -36.90 -26.38 -0.73
CA LEU A 669 -36.40 -25.61 -1.87
C LEU A 669 -37.50 -25.42 -2.93
N SER A 670 -37.52 -24.23 -3.55
CA SER A 670 -38.39 -23.96 -4.71
C SER A 670 -37.99 -24.80 -5.92
N THR A 671 -38.97 -25.25 -6.70
CA THR A 671 -38.77 -25.99 -7.95
C THR A 671 -38.15 -25.15 -9.07
N ASN A 672 -38.02 -23.83 -8.93
CA ASN A 672 -37.46 -22.94 -9.96
C ASN A 672 -35.99 -22.58 -9.73
N ILE A 673 -35.37 -23.09 -8.67
CA ILE A 673 -33.96 -22.80 -8.38
C ILE A 673 -33.08 -23.44 -9.44
N THR A 674 -32.34 -22.63 -10.20
CA THR A 674 -31.39 -23.12 -11.21
C THR A 674 -29.96 -23.20 -10.67
N LYS A 675 -29.65 -22.49 -9.58
CA LYS A 675 -28.28 -22.35 -9.08
C LYS A 675 -28.19 -22.27 -7.57
N ILE A 676 -27.34 -23.10 -6.98
CA ILE A 676 -26.97 -23.07 -5.55
C ILE A 676 -25.47 -22.76 -5.44
N ASN A 677 -25.10 -21.65 -4.82
CA ASN A 677 -23.70 -21.24 -4.73
C ASN A 677 -22.93 -21.95 -3.58
N SER A 678 -21.61 -21.70 -3.50
CA SER A 678 -20.73 -22.40 -2.56
C SER A 678 -21.11 -22.17 -1.09
N TYR A 679 -20.89 -23.15 -0.23
CA TYR A 679 -21.17 -23.11 1.21
C TYR A 679 -22.65 -22.84 1.59
N ALA A 680 -23.60 -22.98 0.65
CA ALA A 680 -24.99 -22.58 0.87
C ALA A 680 -25.61 -23.15 2.16
N PHE A 681 -25.35 -24.42 2.49
CA PHE A 681 -25.88 -25.10 3.69
C PHE A 681 -24.78 -25.48 4.71
N ASN A 682 -23.58 -24.88 4.60
CA ASN A 682 -22.45 -25.25 5.44
C ASN A 682 -22.76 -25.04 6.93
N GLY A 683 -22.65 -26.08 7.75
CA GLY A 683 -22.90 -26.03 9.20
C GLY A 683 -24.38 -26.12 9.60
N CYS A 684 -25.28 -26.56 8.73
CA CYS A 684 -26.65 -26.92 9.10
C CYS A 684 -26.67 -28.30 9.80
N VAL A 685 -26.14 -28.38 11.02
CA VAL A 685 -25.86 -29.64 11.73
C VAL A 685 -27.12 -30.48 12.01
N SER A 686 -28.28 -29.85 12.23
CA SER A 686 -29.55 -30.54 12.55
C SER A 686 -30.37 -30.98 11.32
N LEU A 687 -29.92 -30.65 10.11
CA LEU A 687 -30.66 -30.93 8.88
C LEU A 687 -30.65 -32.44 8.57
N LYS A 688 -31.82 -33.08 8.52
CA LYS A 688 -31.93 -34.56 8.33
C LYS A 688 -32.18 -34.99 6.88
N LYS A 689 -32.98 -34.21 6.15
CA LYS A 689 -33.39 -34.51 4.77
C LYS A 689 -33.33 -33.27 3.91
N LEU A 690 -32.82 -33.40 2.69
CA LEU A 690 -32.80 -32.34 1.69
C LEU A 690 -32.99 -32.91 0.29
N ILE A 691 -33.94 -32.36 -0.47
CA ILE A 691 -34.18 -32.72 -1.87
C ILE A 691 -33.76 -31.54 -2.73
N ILE A 692 -32.78 -31.75 -3.60
CA ILE A 692 -32.40 -30.75 -4.60
C ILE A 692 -33.31 -30.89 -5.83
N PRO A 693 -34.01 -29.82 -6.25
CA PRO A 693 -34.91 -29.86 -7.40
C PRO A 693 -34.21 -30.20 -8.72
N SER A 694 -34.95 -30.78 -9.67
CA SER A 694 -34.47 -31.14 -11.02
C SER A 694 -34.04 -29.96 -11.89
N SER A 695 -34.51 -28.75 -11.57
CA SER A 695 -34.15 -27.50 -12.26
C SER A 695 -32.74 -27.01 -11.94
N VAL A 696 -32.09 -27.52 -10.87
CA VAL A 696 -30.76 -27.07 -10.47
C VAL A 696 -29.71 -27.53 -11.48
N GLN A 697 -29.02 -26.58 -12.10
CA GLN A 697 -27.95 -26.81 -13.07
C GLN A 697 -26.55 -26.69 -12.46
N TYR A 698 -26.44 -26.10 -11.26
CA TYR A 698 -25.15 -25.89 -10.60
C TYR A 698 -25.27 -25.90 -9.08
N ILE A 699 -24.40 -26.67 -8.43
CA ILE A 699 -24.16 -26.61 -6.98
C ILE A 699 -22.69 -26.22 -6.75
N GLY A 700 -22.45 -25.24 -5.88
CA GLY A 700 -21.12 -24.74 -5.56
C GLY A 700 -20.30 -25.66 -4.63
N LYS A 701 -19.07 -25.25 -4.35
CA LYS A 701 -18.11 -26.00 -3.51
C LYS A 701 -18.56 -26.05 -2.05
N TYR A 702 -18.23 -27.14 -1.35
CA TYR A 702 -18.46 -27.31 0.09
C TYR A 702 -19.90 -27.00 0.52
N CYS A 703 -20.87 -27.35 -0.33
CA CYS A 703 -22.26 -26.94 -0.17
C CYS A 703 -22.90 -27.55 1.08
N PHE A 704 -22.57 -28.80 1.38
CA PHE A 704 -23.13 -29.61 2.47
C PHE A 704 -22.08 -29.94 3.54
N LYS A 705 -21.00 -29.17 3.61
CA LYS A 705 -19.96 -29.34 4.62
C LYS A 705 -20.56 -29.16 6.03
N ASN A 706 -20.18 -30.01 6.98
CA ASN A 706 -20.64 -30.02 8.37
C ASN A 706 -22.17 -30.14 8.53
N CYS A 707 -22.82 -30.88 7.62
CA CYS A 707 -24.24 -31.30 7.73
C CYS A 707 -24.34 -32.74 8.27
N ASP A 708 -23.79 -32.97 9.45
CA ASP A 708 -23.43 -34.33 9.90
C ASP A 708 -24.63 -35.29 10.03
N ASN A 709 -25.81 -34.76 10.40
CA ASN A 709 -27.05 -35.53 10.55
C ASN A 709 -27.87 -35.71 9.27
N LEU A 710 -27.37 -35.26 8.10
CA LEU A 710 -28.08 -35.38 6.82
C LEU A 710 -28.06 -36.84 6.32
N THR A 711 -29.11 -37.60 6.62
CA THR A 711 -29.19 -39.04 6.28
C THR A 711 -29.86 -39.31 4.94
N SER A 712 -30.59 -38.33 4.38
CA SER A 712 -31.26 -38.45 3.08
C SER A 712 -31.01 -37.21 2.22
N LEU A 713 -30.20 -37.35 1.18
CA LEU A 713 -29.91 -36.31 0.20
C LEU A 713 -30.15 -36.83 -1.23
N SER A 714 -31.01 -36.14 -1.98
CA SER A 714 -31.27 -36.45 -3.39
C SER A 714 -30.76 -35.33 -4.29
N LEU A 715 -29.98 -35.69 -5.31
CA LEU A 715 -29.50 -34.78 -6.36
C LEU A 715 -30.13 -35.16 -7.71
N PRO A 716 -30.35 -34.19 -8.60
CA PRO A 716 -30.83 -34.47 -9.95
C PRO A 716 -29.74 -35.11 -10.83
N THR A 717 -30.16 -35.91 -11.81
CA THR A 717 -29.27 -36.76 -12.63
C THR A 717 -28.26 -35.97 -13.46
N ASN A 718 -28.61 -34.76 -13.89
CA ASN A 718 -27.73 -33.84 -14.62
C ASN A 718 -26.52 -33.36 -13.78
N LEU A 719 -26.51 -33.57 -12.47
CA LEU A 719 -25.41 -33.23 -11.57
C LEU A 719 -24.55 -34.44 -11.17
N LEU A 720 -24.81 -35.61 -11.73
CA LEU A 720 -24.06 -36.84 -11.46
C LEU A 720 -23.12 -37.19 -12.64
N PRO A 721 -21.86 -37.59 -12.37
CA PRO A 721 -21.21 -37.62 -11.05
C PRO A 721 -20.97 -36.20 -10.51
N TYR A 722 -20.94 -36.05 -9.19
CA TYR A 722 -20.82 -34.76 -8.52
C TYR A 722 -19.43 -34.15 -8.75
N THR A 723 -19.38 -33.06 -9.52
CA THR A 723 -18.12 -32.45 -9.99
C THR A 723 -17.61 -31.31 -9.12
N SER A 724 -18.42 -30.77 -8.22
CA SER A 724 -18.00 -29.68 -7.33
C SER A 724 -16.95 -30.13 -6.31
N LEU A 725 -16.14 -29.19 -5.83
CA LEU A 725 -15.10 -29.49 -4.84
C LEU A 725 -15.74 -29.79 -3.48
N VAL A 726 -15.48 -30.97 -2.94
CA VAL A 726 -15.99 -31.43 -1.64
C VAL A 726 -14.84 -31.64 -0.64
N SER A 727 -15.10 -31.47 0.65
CA SER A 727 -14.15 -31.95 1.69
C SER A 727 -14.17 -33.48 1.75
N TYR A 728 -13.17 -34.10 2.39
CA TYR A 728 -13.21 -35.54 2.58
C TYR A 728 -14.39 -35.95 3.49
N SER A 729 -14.70 -35.15 4.53
CA SER A 729 -15.91 -35.33 5.35
C SER A 729 -17.22 -35.29 4.56
N GLU A 730 -17.38 -34.32 3.65
CA GLU A 730 -18.55 -34.18 2.78
C GLU A 730 -18.62 -35.32 1.75
N TYR A 731 -17.48 -35.78 1.23
CA TYR A 731 -17.43 -36.96 0.37
C TYR A 731 -17.99 -38.21 1.07
N LEU A 732 -17.66 -38.45 2.34
CA LEU A 732 -18.21 -39.59 3.09
C LEU A 732 -19.74 -39.47 3.26
N LEU A 733 -20.24 -38.26 3.52
CA LEU A 733 -21.67 -37.91 3.57
C LEU A 733 -22.38 -38.21 2.23
N LEU A 734 -21.77 -37.80 1.11
CA LEU A 734 -22.32 -38.02 -0.23
C LEU A 734 -22.26 -39.50 -0.62
N LYS A 735 -21.17 -40.19 -0.28
CA LYS A 735 -20.99 -41.62 -0.55
C LYS A 735 -22.02 -42.49 0.18
N ARG A 736 -22.36 -42.19 1.45
CA ARG A 736 -23.43 -42.90 2.17
C ARG A 736 -24.82 -42.70 1.54
N ASN A 737 -25.00 -41.65 0.74
CA ASN A 737 -26.20 -41.38 -0.06
C ASN A 737 -26.06 -41.85 -1.52
N ASN A 738 -25.09 -42.72 -1.84
CA ASN A 738 -24.82 -43.24 -3.19
C ASN A 738 -24.50 -42.17 -4.25
N ILE A 739 -23.90 -41.05 -3.86
CA ILE A 739 -23.48 -39.98 -4.77
C ILE A 739 -21.98 -40.08 -5.05
N GLU A 740 -21.62 -40.38 -6.30
CA GLU A 740 -20.22 -40.40 -6.74
C GLU A 740 -19.64 -38.97 -6.86
N CYS A 741 -18.41 -38.77 -6.37
CA CYS A 741 -17.74 -37.46 -6.36
C CYS A 741 -16.38 -37.53 -7.06
N LEU A 742 -16.10 -36.56 -7.95
CA LEU A 742 -14.84 -36.54 -8.72
C LEU A 742 -13.74 -35.63 -8.12
N ASN A 743 -14.11 -34.60 -7.36
CA ASN A 743 -13.18 -33.57 -6.89
C ASN A 743 -13.13 -33.51 -5.36
N ILE A 744 -12.37 -34.41 -4.76
CA ILE A 744 -12.23 -34.53 -3.30
C ILE A 744 -10.96 -33.80 -2.84
N ALA A 745 -11.12 -32.93 -1.83
CA ALA A 745 -10.03 -32.17 -1.22
C ALA A 745 -9.95 -32.42 0.28
N GLN A 746 -8.72 -32.51 0.77
CA GLN A 746 -8.41 -32.50 2.20
C GLN A 746 -8.52 -31.08 2.74
N VAL A 747 -9.35 -30.81 3.76
CA VAL A 747 -9.47 -29.50 4.42
C VAL A 747 -9.09 -29.57 5.89
N ASN A 748 -8.84 -28.43 6.55
CA ASN A 748 -8.38 -28.39 7.95
C ASN A 748 -9.22 -29.24 8.91
N ASP A 749 -10.54 -29.23 8.73
CA ASP A 749 -11.50 -29.96 9.56
C ASP A 749 -11.48 -31.48 9.30
N ASP A 750 -10.76 -31.96 8.28
CA ASP A 750 -10.55 -33.39 8.02
C ASP A 750 -9.45 -33.97 8.92
N GLU A 751 -8.73 -33.18 9.72
CA GLU A 751 -7.81 -33.69 10.75
C GLU A 751 -6.73 -34.70 10.26
N ILE A 752 -6.46 -34.83 8.96
CA ILE A 752 -5.34 -35.65 8.45
C ILE A 752 -4.09 -34.78 8.44
N TYR A 753 -3.23 -34.90 9.46
CA TYR A 753 -2.05 -34.04 9.57
C TYR A 753 -0.77 -34.64 9.00
N ASP A 754 -0.76 -35.96 8.75
CA ASP A 754 0.39 -36.66 8.19
C ASP A 754 0.05 -37.17 6.78
N LEU A 755 0.82 -36.66 5.83
CA LEU A 755 0.74 -36.92 4.40
C LEU A 755 0.89 -38.41 4.05
N LYS A 756 1.56 -39.19 4.91
CA LYS A 756 1.71 -40.65 4.78
C LYS A 756 0.36 -41.37 4.76
N TYR A 757 -0.65 -40.84 5.45
CA TYR A 757 -1.92 -41.51 5.66
C TYR A 757 -3.07 -40.94 4.83
N LEU A 758 -2.76 -40.08 3.86
CA LEU A 758 -3.75 -39.42 3.05
C LEU A 758 -4.50 -40.42 2.14
N PRO A 759 -5.84 -40.54 2.24
CA PRO A 759 -6.64 -41.44 1.41
C PRO A 759 -6.42 -41.23 -0.09
N SER A 760 -6.45 -42.33 -0.86
CA SER A 760 -6.15 -42.36 -2.30
C SER A 760 -7.14 -41.57 -3.19
N GLU A 761 -8.34 -41.38 -2.65
CA GLU A 761 -9.47 -40.63 -3.22
C GLU A 761 -9.21 -39.12 -3.20
N ILE A 762 -8.41 -38.62 -2.26
CA ILE A 762 -8.07 -37.21 -2.17
C ILE A 762 -7.11 -36.86 -3.31
N LYS A 763 -7.55 -35.99 -4.21
CA LYS A 763 -6.70 -35.48 -5.31
C LYS A 763 -6.17 -34.08 -5.06
N THR A 764 -6.65 -33.41 -4.00
CA THR A 764 -6.37 -32.01 -3.70
C THR A 764 -5.98 -31.80 -2.23
N LEU A 765 -4.80 -31.24 -1.96
CA LEU A 765 -4.40 -30.78 -0.62
C LEU A 765 -4.94 -29.36 -0.37
N ASN A 766 -5.67 -29.12 0.72
CA ASN A 766 -6.20 -27.81 1.13
C ASN A 766 -6.13 -27.58 2.66
N ILE A 767 -5.17 -28.22 3.32
CA ILE A 767 -4.89 -28.05 4.75
C ILE A 767 -3.79 -27.02 4.96
N THR A 768 -3.93 -26.13 5.95
CA THR A 768 -2.94 -25.12 6.36
C THR A 768 -2.12 -25.53 7.60
N TYR A 769 -2.45 -26.66 8.23
CA TYR A 769 -1.77 -27.17 9.41
C TYR A 769 -1.05 -28.47 9.07
N PHE A 770 0.23 -28.40 8.68
CA PHE A 770 1.08 -29.58 8.52
C PHE A 770 1.94 -29.84 9.76
N ASP A 771 2.54 -31.03 9.83
CA ASP A 771 3.62 -31.30 10.78
C ASP A 771 4.82 -30.39 10.50
N PHE A 772 4.91 -29.29 11.26
CA PHE A 772 5.96 -28.27 11.17
C PHE A 772 7.35 -28.76 11.61
N TYR A 773 7.48 -30.02 12.08
CA TYR A 773 8.74 -30.56 12.60
C TYR A 773 9.51 -31.38 11.58
N SER A 774 8.85 -31.78 10.49
CA SER A 774 9.49 -32.60 9.45
C SER A 774 10.48 -31.77 8.63
N LYS A 775 11.75 -32.17 8.66
CA LYS A 775 12.80 -31.58 7.82
C LYS A 775 12.63 -31.93 6.34
N GLU A 776 12.00 -33.07 6.04
CA GLU A 776 11.75 -33.56 4.69
C GLU A 776 10.31 -34.00 4.55
N ILE A 777 9.63 -33.53 3.50
CA ILE A 777 8.24 -33.88 3.20
C ILE A 777 8.15 -34.51 1.79
N THR A 778 7.45 -35.63 1.66
CA THR A 778 7.10 -36.21 0.35
C THR A 778 5.59 -36.11 0.12
N ILE A 779 5.17 -35.47 -0.96
CA ILE A 779 3.77 -35.42 -1.35
C ILE A 779 3.37 -36.74 -2.05
N PRO A 780 2.26 -37.38 -1.64
CA PRO A 780 1.80 -38.63 -2.25
C PRO A 780 1.48 -38.53 -3.75
N SER A 781 1.81 -39.60 -4.48
CA SER A 781 1.71 -39.67 -5.95
C SER A 781 0.29 -39.57 -6.51
N HIS A 782 -0.77 -39.69 -5.70
CA HIS A 782 -2.15 -39.51 -6.14
C HIS A 782 -2.63 -38.05 -6.11
N ILE A 783 -1.85 -37.13 -5.55
CA ILE A 783 -2.19 -35.71 -5.44
C ILE A 783 -1.94 -34.98 -6.75
N THR A 784 -2.96 -34.27 -7.22
CA THR A 784 -2.90 -33.49 -8.47
C THR A 784 -2.94 -31.98 -8.23
N LYS A 785 -3.41 -31.53 -7.06
CA LYS A 785 -3.62 -30.10 -6.77
C LYS A 785 -3.20 -29.78 -5.32
N ILE A 786 -2.45 -28.70 -5.14
CA ILE A 786 -2.11 -28.11 -3.83
C ILE A 786 -2.74 -26.73 -3.76
N LYS A 787 -3.52 -26.46 -2.71
CA LYS A 787 -4.29 -25.23 -2.54
C LYS A 787 -3.49 -24.17 -1.79
N VAL A 788 -4.21 -23.15 -1.31
CA VAL A 788 -3.63 -21.92 -0.80
C VAL A 788 -3.06 -22.18 0.58
N GLY A 789 -1.83 -21.73 0.83
CA GLY A 789 -1.25 -21.77 2.17
C GLY A 789 -1.00 -23.15 2.74
N VAL A 790 -0.88 -24.19 1.90
CA VAL A 790 -0.87 -25.57 2.41
C VAL A 790 0.31 -25.87 3.32
N PHE A 791 1.51 -25.46 2.90
CA PHE A 791 2.74 -25.54 3.69
C PHE A 791 3.17 -24.16 4.17
N TYR A 792 2.22 -23.24 4.37
CA TYR A 792 2.51 -21.94 4.98
C TYR A 792 3.20 -22.16 6.34
N ASP A 793 4.24 -21.39 6.66
CA ASP A 793 4.97 -21.46 7.94
C ASP A 793 5.68 -22.79 8.23
N CYS A 794 6.02 -23.60 7.22
CA CYS A 794 6.80 -24.82 7.43
C CYS A 794 8.29 -24.53 7.75
N PHE A 795 8.55 -23.95 8.92
CA PHE A 795 9.86 -23.38 9.29
C PHE A 795 11.02 -24.36 9.32
N GLN A 796 10.79 -25.64 9.63
CA GLN A 796 11.84 -26.66 9.70
C GLN A 796 12.01 -27.42 8.38
N MET A 797 11.04 -27.31 7.45
CA MET A 797 11.06 -28.04 6.20
C MET A 797 12.23 -27.54 5.35
N SER A 798 13.23 -28.40 5.18
CA SER A 798 14.43 -28.12 4.39
C SER A 798 14.34 -28.64 2.96
N ARG A 799 13.52 -29.67 2.73
CA ARG A 799 13.28 -30.31 1.43
C ARG A 799 11.83 -30.76 1.30
N ILE A 800 11.26 -30.61 0.10
CA ILE A 800 9.97 -31.21 -0.26
C ILE A 800 10.02 -31.86 -1.64
N GLN A 801 9.44 -33.06 -1.76
CA GLN A 801 9.29 -33.78 -3.02
C GLN A 801 7.85 -33.64 -3.54
N ILE A 802 7.68 -33.00 -4.70
CA ILE A 802 6.40 -32.84 -5.39
C ILE A 802 6.30 -33.88 -6.52
N PRO A 803 5.25 -34.73 -6.55
CA PRO A 803 5.12 -35.72 -7.61
C PRO A 803 4.72 -35.08 -8.94
N SER A 804 5.14 -35.72 -10.03
CA SER A 804 5.04 -35.18 -11.40
C SER A 804 3.59 -35.01 -11.89
N ASN A 805 2.62 -35.65 -11.26
CA ASN A 805 1.20 -35.52 -11.60
C ASN A 805 0.52 -34.29 -10.97
N VAL A 806 1.22 -33.51 -10.13
CA VAL A 806 0.70 -32.24 -9.61
C VAL A 806 0.59 -31.23 -10.76
N VAL A 807 -0.63 -30.82 -11.10
CA VAL A 807 -0.93 -29.89 -12.20
C VAL A 807 -1.19 -28.45 -11.73
N SER A 808 -1.38 -28.24 -10.43
CA SER A 808 -1.70 -26.91 -9.87
C SER A 808 -1.25 -26.74 -8.43
N ILE A 809 -0.48 -25.69 -8.15
CA ILE A 809 -0.16 -25.19 -6.80
C ILE A 809 -0.69 -23.76 -6.68
N LYS A 810 -1.46 -23.47 -5.63
CA LYS A 810 -2.09 -22.15 -5.42
C LYS A 810 -1.19 -21.21 -4.63
N ARG A 811 -1.65 -19.96 -4.49
CA ARG A 811 -0.90 -18.87 -3.84
C ARG A 811 -0.52 -19.22 -2.40
N ASN A 812 0.59 -18.68 -1.93
CA ASN A 812 1.11 -18.86 -0.58
C ASN A 812 1.42 -20.30 -0.14
N ALA A 813 1.40 -21.29 -1.05
CA ALA A 813 1.47 -22.69 -0.63
C ALA A 813 2.77 -23.03 0.11
N PHE A 814 3.86 -22.31 -0.11
CA PHE A 814 5.14 -22.48 0.58
C PHE A 814 5.62 -21.16 1.22
N SER A 815 4.74 -20.18 1.45
CA SER A 815 5.22 -18.93 2.05
C SER A 815 5.77 -19.18 3.46
N ASN A 816 6.78 -18.41 3.84
CA ASN A 816 7.41 -18.44 5.16
C ASN A 816 8.03 -19.81 5.52
N CYS A 817 8.37 -20.62 4.52
CA CYS A 817 9.15 -21.85 4.70
C CYS A 817 10.64 -21.51 4.86
N ILE A 818 11.01 -20.90 5.99
CA ILE A 818 12.32 -20.26 6.15
C ILE A 818 13.52 -21.19 5.98
N SER A 819 13.39 -22.49 6.27
CA SER A 819 14.48 -23.47 6.12
C SER A 819 14.51 -24.15 4.75
N LEU A 820 13.54 -23.93 3.87
CA LEU A 820 13.45 -24.62 2.59
C LEU A 820 14.64 -24.23 1.71
N LYS A 821 15.54 -25.16 1.42
CA LYS A 821 16.79 -24.89 0.67
C LYS A 821 16.63 -25.09 -0.82
N SER A 822 15.86 -26.10 -1.22
CA SER A 822 15.60 -26.45 -2.61
C SER A 822 14.24 -27.15 -2.76
N ILE A 823 13.66 -27.02 -3.95
CA ILE A 823 12.40 -27.65 -4.33
C ILE A 823 12.37 -27.95 -5.82
N GLU A 824 11.97 -29.18 -6.16
CA GLU A 824 11.71 -29.58 -7.53
C GLU A 824 10.22 -29.39 -7.83
N LEU A 825 9.92 -28.53 -8.81
CA LEU A 825 8.55 -28.25 -9.23
C LEU A 825 8.08 -29.29 -10.25
N SER A 826 6.82 -29.70 -10.16
CA SER A 826 6.25 -30.65 -11.12
C SER A 826 6.27 -30.10 -12.57
N PRO A 827 6.69 -30.92 -13.56
CA PRO A 827 6.73 -30.51 -14.98
C PRO A 827 5.34 -30.26 -15.57
N ASN A 828 4.27 -30.73 -14.91
CA ASN A 828 2.89 -30.57 -15.36
C ASN A 828 2.20 -29.31 -14.82
N LEU A 829 2.91 -28.48 -14.03
CA LEU A 829 2.36 -27.23 -13.54
C LEU A 829 2.09 -26.25 -14.69
N LYS A 830 0.86 -25.73 -14.73
CA LYS A 830 0.46 -24.73 -15.73
C LYS A 830 0.72 -23.28 -15.32
N LYS A 831 0.94 -23.03 -14.03
CA LYS A 831 1.18 -21.68 -13.48
C LYS A 831 1.83 -21.72 -12.11
N LEU A 832 2.64 -20.70 -11.82
CA LEU A 832 3.07 -20.35 -10.47
C LEU A 832 2.19 -19.21 -9.95
N SER A 833 1.48 -19.48 -8.84
CA SER A 833 0.53 -18.54 -8.25
C SER A 833 1.25 -17.46 -7.42
N SER A 834 0.59 -16.34 -7.15
CA SER A 834 1.22 -15.23 -6.40
C SER A 834 1.75 -15.67 -5.03
N SER A 835 2.85 -15.06 -4.58
CA SER A 835 3.44 -15.29 -3.25
C SER A 835 3.77 -16.76 -2.93
N LEU A 836 3.92 -17.63 -3.93
CA LEU A 836 4.07 -19.08 -3.71
C LEU A 836 5.22 -19.43 -2.74
N PHE A 837 6.37 -18.76 -2.88
CA PHE A 837 7.55 -18.91 -2.04
C PHE A 837 7.89 -17.62 -1.28
N TYR A 838 6.90 -16.74 -1.05
CA TYR A 838 7.12 -15.50 -0.31
C TYR A 838 7.81 -15.78 1.03
N TYR A 839 8.90 -15.08 1.34
CA TYR A 839 9.64 -15.24 2.59
C TYR A 839 10.32 -16.63 2.80
N CYS A 840 10.65 -17.34 1.72
CA CYS A 840 11.50 -18.54 1.79
C CYS A 840 12.99 -18.16 1.86
N ILE A 841 13.41 -17.62 3.00
CA ILE A 841 14.73 -16.96 3.14
C ILE A 841 15.93 -17.87 2.82
N SER A 842 15.82 -19.20 3.00
CA SER A 842 16.92 -20.16 2.75
C SER A 842 16.91 -20.77 1.34
N LEU A 843 15.91 -20.46 0.51
CA LEU A 843 15.79 -21.06 -0.83
C LEU A 843 16.96 -20.57 -1.69
N LYS A 844 17.85 -21.47 -2.10
CA LYS A 844 19.12 -21.09 -2.77
C LYS A 844 19.01 -21.00 -4.28
N SER A 845 18.27 -21.93 -4.88
CA SER A 845 18.07 -22.01 -6.32
C SER A 845 16.72 -22.60 -6.67
N ILE A 846 16.21 -22.28 -7.87
CA ILE A 846 14.98 -22.87 -8.40
C ILE A 846 15.00 -22.97 -9.93
N GLU A 847 14.46 -24.08 -10.44
CA GLU A 847 14.20 -24.28 -11.87
C GLU A 847 12.71 -24.08 -12.17
N ILE A 848 12.41 -23.28 -13.19
CA ILE A 848 11.04 -22.98 -13.62
C ILE A 848 10.60 -24.01 -14.69
N PRO A 849 9.55 -24.82 -14.45
CA PRO A 849 9.14 -25.85 -15.40
C PRO A 849 8.72 -25.31 -16.77
N SER A 850 8.94 -26.13 -17.82
CA SER A 850 8.69 -25.75 -19.22
C SER A 850 7.27 -25.28 -19.52
N LYS A 851 6.24 -25.82 -18.85
CA LYS A 851 4.82 -25.42 -19.04
C LYS A 851 4.43 -24.09 -18.38
N ILE A 852 5.33 -23.47 -17.60
CA ILE A 852 5.08 -22.18 -16.95
C ILE A 852 5.33 -21.03 -17.93
N THR A 853 4.24 -20.41 -18.37
CA THR A 853 4.31 -19.24 -19.26
C THR A 853 4.34 -17.91 -18.51
N LYS A 854 4.16 -17.91 -17.19
CA LYS A 854 4.08 -16.68 -16.38
C LYS A 854 4.43 -16.89 -14.91
N LEU A 855 5.31 -16.03 -14.38
CA LEU A 855 5.53 -15.87 -12.94
C LEU A 855 4.56 -14.82 -12.40
N SER A 856 3.81 -15.16 -11.34
CA SER A 856 2.83 -14.27 -10.71
C SER A 856 3.48 -13.22 -9.78
N ASN A 857 2.67 -12.35 -9.17
CA ASN A 857 3.17 -11.32 -8.27
C ASN A 857 3.83 -11.96 -7.04
N ASN A 858 4.94 -11.40 -6.54
CA ASN A 858 5.59 -11.78 -5.27
C ASN A 858 6.04 -13.25 -5.15
N VAL A 859 6.14 -14.02 -6.25
CA VAL A 859 6.38 -15.48 -6.18
C VAL A 859 7.59 -15.83 -5.32
N PHE A 860 8.70 -15.11 -5.47
CA PHE A 860 9.96 -15.28 -4.77
C PHE A 860 10.34 -14.07 -3.90
N ALA A 861 9.40 -13.16 -3.64
CA ALA A 861 9.71 -11.99 -2.82
C ALA A 861 10.19 -12.42 -1.43
N GLU A 862 11.19 -11.73 -0.89
CA GLU A 862 11.86 -12.02 0.38
C GLU A 862 12.62 -13.36 0.43
N CYS A 863 12.93 -13.99 -0.70
CA CYS A 863 13.82 -15.15 -0.76
C CYS A 863 15.29 -14.69 -0.67
N HIS A 864 15.75 -14.29 0.53
CA HIS A 864 17.04 -13.62 0.69
C HIS A 864 18.24 -14.43 0.18
N SER A 865 18.28 -15.75 0.40
CA SER A 865 19.37 -16.63 -0.05
C SER A 865 19.28 -17.07 -1.52
N LEU A 866 18.23 -16.67 -2.25
CA LEU A 866 18.05 -17.08 -3.64
C LEU A 866 19.15 -16.44 -4.47
N SER A 867 20.08 -17.27 -4.93
CA SER A 867 21.28 -16.85 -5.65
C SER A 867 21.22 -17.16 -7.14
N GLN A 868 20.42 -18.16 -7.53
CA GLN A 868 20.33 -18.66 -8.90
C GLN A 868 18.89 -18.99 -9.29
N ILE A 869 18.51 -18.66 -10.53
CA ILE A 869 17.22 -19.04 -11.10
C ILE A 869 17.39 -19.51 -12.56
N TYR A 870 16.77 -20.65 -12.88
CA TYR A 870 16.76 -21.20 -14.23
C TYR A 870 15.37 -21.00 -14.84
N PHE A 871 15.26 -20.07 -15.79
CA PHE A 871 14.00 -19.82 -16.49
C PHE A 871 13.76 -20.84 -17.61
N SER A 872 12.48 -21.12 -17.88
CA SER A 872 12.05 -21.89 -19.05
C SER A 872 11.99 -20.99 -20.30
N ASN A 873 12.35 -21.56 -21.46
CA ASN A 873 12.21 -20.93 -22.79
C ASN A 873 10.75 -20.69 -23.25
N GLN A 874 9.76 -21.13 -22.48
CA GLN A 874 8.34 -20.84 -22.73
C GLN A 874 7.83 -19.67 -21.87
N LEU A 875 8.64 -19.14 -20.96
CA LEU A 875 8.23 -18.09 -20.04
C LEU A 875 7.93 -16.80 -20.81
N LYS A 876 6.70 -16.29 -20.72
CA LYS A 876 6.26 -15.08 -21.43
C LYS A 876 6.24 -13.83 -20.56
N LYS A 877 5.99 -13.95 -19.25
CA LYS A 877 5.76 -12.78 -18.37
C LYS A 877 6.31 -12.99 -16.96
N ILE A 878 7.01 -11.98 -16.43
CA ILE A 878 7.37 -11.86 -15.01
C ILE A 878 6.55 -10.71 -14.44
N LYS A 879 5.82 -10.94 -13.34
CA LYS A 879 4.92 -9.93 -12.76
C LYS A 879 5.58 -9.13 -11.63
N GLU A 880 4.79 -8.22 -11.05
CA GLU A 880 5.21 -7.25 -10.04
C GLU A 880 5.85 -7.92 -8.82
N CYS A 881 6.92 -7.29 -8.30
CA CYS A 881 7.60 -7.71 -7.08
C CYS A 881 8.02 -9.19 -7.05
N CYS A 882 8.17 -9.85 -8.21
CA CYS A 882 8.39 -11.30 -8.28
C CYS A 882 9.63 -11.76 -7.49
N PHE A 883 10.70 -10.96 -7.54
CA PHE A 883 11.98 -11.16 -6.85
C PHE A 883 12.29 -10.01 -5.89
N PHE A 884 11.25 -9.34 -5.35
CA PHE A 884 11.45 -8.24 -4.43
C PHE A 884 12.32 -8.67 -3.24
N ASN A 885 13.38 -7.90 -2.95
CA ASN A 885 14.29 -8.14 -1.82
C ASN A 885 15.02 -9.51 -1.86
N CYS A 886 15.31 -10.06 -3.05
CA CYS A 886 16.17 -11.25 -3.18
C CYS A 886 17.66 -10.86 -3.06
N LYS A 887 18.12 -10.67 -1.82
CA LYS A 887 19.42 -10.04 -1.50
C LYS A 887 20.66 -10.77 -2.03
N HIS A 888 20.64 -12.08 -2.22
CA HIS A 888 21.79 -12.86 -2.73
C HIS A 888 21.70 -13.21 -4.22
N LEU A 889 20.68 -12.73 -4.93
CA LEU A 889 20.51 -12.98 -6.35
C LEU A 889 21.59 -12.21 -7.11
N SER A 890 22.63 -12.90 -7.59
CA SER A 890 23.83 -12.26 -8.12
C SER A 890 23.81 -12.02 -9.63
N SER A 891 23.29 -12.98 -10.40
CA SER A 891 23.21 -12.89 -11.86
C SER A 891 21.85 -13.41 -12.34
N VAL A 892 21.25 -12.70 -13.30
CA VAL A 892 19.96 -13.06 -13.90
C VAL A 892 20.03 -12.86 -15.41
N THR A 893 19.70 -13.91 -16.17
CA THR A 893 19.52 -13.81 -17.63
C THR A 893 18.04 -14.02 -17.98
N ILE A 894 17.41 -13.02 -18.59
CA ILE A 894 16.00 -13.09 -19.00
C ILE A 894 15.87 -13.77 -20.36
N PRO A 895 15.06 -14.84 -20.51
CA PRO A 895 14.96 -15.54 -21.78
C PRO A 895 14.20 -14.74 -22.83
N SER A 896 14.56 -14.96 -24.10
CA SER A 896 14.03 -14.26 -25.27
C SER A 896 12.51 -14.38 -25.41
N SER A 897 11.94 -15.45 -24.85
CA SER A 897 10.50 -15.70 -24.80
C SER A 897 9.72 -14.71 -23.93
N VAL A 898 10.39 -14.01 -22.99
CA VAL A 898 9.74 -13.04 -22.10
C VAL A 898 9.42 -11.77 -22.88
N THR A 899 8.17 -11.35 -22.79
CA THR A 899 7.64 -10.15 -23.48
C THR A 899 7.30 -9.02 -22.52
N LYS A 900 7.24 -9.29 -21.20
CA LYS A 900 6.84 -8.30 -20.20
C LYS A 900 7.43 -8.58 -18.82
N LEU A 901 8.01 -7.53 -18.24
CA LEU A 901 8.36 -7.40 -16.82
C LEU A 901 7.30 -6.57 -16.07
N GLY A 902 7.08 -6.86 -14.79
CA GLY A 902 6.14 -6.14 -13.92
C GLY A 902 6.86 -5.14 -13.02
N LYS A 903 6.15 -4.14 -12.47
CA LYS A 903 6.76 -3.12 -11.60
C LYS A 903 7.49 -3.72 -10.40
N ARG A 904 8.62 -3.13 -9.99
CA ARG A 904 9.39 -3.56 -8.81
C ARG A 904 9.89 -5.02 -8.89
N CYS A 905 10.07 -5.57 -10.08
CA CYS A 905 10.38 -6.99 -10.28
C CYS A 905 11.57 -7.49 -9.47
N PHE A 906 12.65 -6.71 -9.47
CA PHE A 906 13.93 -6.96 -8.83
C PHE A 906 14.29 -5.81 -7.85
N ASP A 907 13.27 -5.14 -7.30
CA ASP A 907 13.44 -4.02 -6.36
C ASP A 907 14.08 -4.54 -5.06
N PHE A 908 15.10 -3.85 -4.56
CA PHE A 908 15.96 -4.27 -3.44
C PHE A 908 16.72 -5.61 -3.66
N CYS A 909 17.02 -6.01 -4.89
CA CYS A 909 17.97 -7.10 -5.15
C CYS A 909 19.42 -6.61 -4.93
N LEU A 910 19.78 -6.38 -3.67
CA LEU A 910 21.05 -5.73 -3.28
C LEU A 910 22.30 -6.47 -3.79
N GLY A 911 22.19 -7.80 -3.98
CA GLY A 911 23.28 -8.66 -4.43
C GLY A 911 23.43 -8.75 -5.95
N LEU A 912 22.54 -8.14 -6.72
CA LEU A 912 22.50 -8.28 -8.18
C LEU A 912 23.68 -7.53 -8.81
N GLU A 913 24.64 -8.29 -9.31
CA GLU A 913 25.87 -7.82 -9.97
C GLU A 913 25.70 -7.78 -11.49
N GLU A 914 24.99 -8.78 -12.05
CA GLU A 914 24.79 -8.94 -13.49
C GLU A 914 23.30 -9.13 -13.85
N PHE A 915 22.84 -8.42 -14.88
CA PHE A 915 21.50 -8.61 -15.43
C PHE A 915 21.54 -8.57 -16.95
N ASN A 916 21.24 -9.71 -17.57
CA ASN A 916 21.37 -9.93 -19.00
C ASN A 916 20.01 -10.29 -19.64
N PHE A 917 19.92 -10.07 -20.95
CA PHE A 917 18.80 -10.55 -21.77
C PHE A 917 19.36 -11.50 -22.83
N GLU A 918 18.68 -12.61 -23.10
CA GLU A 918 19.01 -13.46 -24.25
C GLU A 918 18.84 -12.69 -25.56
N GLU A 919 19.55 -13.14 -26.60
CA GLU A 919 19.39 -12.65 -27.98
C GLU A 919 17.91 -12.67 -28.41
N HIS A 920 17.51 -11.69 -29.23
CA HIS A 920 16.13 -11.53 -29.68
C HIS A 920 15.10 -11.28 -28.56
N CYS A 921 15.52 -10.71 -27.43
CA CYS A 921 14.64 -10.20 -26.38
C CYS A 921 13.46 -9.39 -26.95
N GLN A 922 12.23 -9.65 -26.49
CA GLN A 922 11.01 -8.98 -26.98
C GLN A 922 10.43 -7.94 -26.00
N ILE A 923 11.12 -7.66 -24.89
CA ILE A 923 10.63 -6.74 -23.86
C ILE A 923 10.73 -5.31 -24.39
N LYS A 924 9.62 -4.58 -24.31
CA LYS A 924 9.53 -3.19 -24.79
C LYS A 924 9.80 -2.13 -23.71
N LYS A 925 9.78 -2.51 -22.44
CA LYS A 925 9.82 -1.55 -21.32
C LYS A 925 10.50 -2.15 -20.09
N ILE A 926 11.44 -1.40 -19.51
CA ILE A 926 11.89 -1.62 -18.13
C ILE A 926 10.90 -0.88 -17.21
N PRO A 927 10.11 -1.59 -16.38
CA PRO A 927 9.00 -0.99 -15.66
C PRO A 927 9.43 -0.24 -14.40
N GLU A 928 8.50 0.55 -13.86
CA GLU A 928 8.69 1.38 -12.68
C GLU A 928 9.37 0.63 -11.51
N ASN A 929 10.41 1.25 -10.93
CA ASN A 929 11.15 0.74 -9.78
C ASN A 929 11.75 -0.68 -9.97
N CYS A 930 11.89 -1.22 -11.19
CA CYS A 930 12.24 -2.64 -11.35
C CYS A 930 13.60 -3.01 -10.74
N PHE A 931 14.60 -2.13 -10.81
CA PHE A 931 15.95 -2.34 -10.27
C PHE A 931 16.28 -1.37 -9.14
N ARG A 932 15.27 -0.72 -8.54
CA ARG A 932 15.53 0.25 -7.47
C ARG A 932 16.33 -0.42 -6.35
N MET A 933 17.40 0.26 -5.90
CA MET A 933 18.33 -0.24 -4.88
C MET A 933 19.03 -1.56 -5.24
N CYS A 934 19.28 -1.83 -6.51
CA CYS A 934 20.22 -2.89 -6.92
C CYS A 934 21.66 -2.39 -6.76
N ASP A 935 22.12 -2.28 -5.51
CA ASP A 935 23.35 -1.54 -5.16
C ASP A 935 24.64 -2.14 -5.72
N LYS A 936 24.65 -3.42 -6.07
CA LYS A 936 25.81 -4.10 -6.67
C LYS A 936 25.85 -4.09 -8.21
N LEU A 937 24.82 -3.58 -8.86
CA LEU A 937 24.73 -3.57 -10.31
C LEU A 937 25.67 -2.50 -10.87
N VAL A 938 26.82 -2.91 -11.42
CA VAL A 938 27.88 -1.97 -11.87
C VAL A 938 27.61 -1.38 -13.26
N SER A 939 27.02 -2.18 -14.14
CA SER A 939 26.64 -1.78 -15.50
C SER A 939 25.33 -2.45 -15.89
N PHE A 940 24.63 -1.90 -16.88
CA PHE A 940 23.40 -2.50 -17.38
C PHE A 940 23.31 -2.34 -18.90
N ASN A 941 23.29 -3.46 -19.62
CA ASN A 941 23.13 -3.44 -21.06
C ASN A 941 21.64 -3.39 -21.44
N ILE A 942 21.21 -2.32 -22.09
CA ILE A 942 19.84 -2.15 -22.56
C ILE A 942 19.71 -2.81 -23.94
N PRO A 943 18.93 -3.89 -24.11
CA PRO A 943 18.79 -4.55 -25.40
C PRO A 943 18.01 -3.69 -26.40
N SER A 944 18.23 -3.93 -27.69
CA SER A 944 17.66 -3.16 -28.82
C SER A 944 16.13 -3.19 -28.92
N SER A 945 15.46 -4.05 -28.15
CA SER A 945 14.00 -4.14 -28.11
C SER A 945 13.34 -3.17 -27.13
N ILE A 946 14.08 -2.62 -26.17
CA ILE A 946 13.53 -1.75 -25.12
C ILE A 946 13.24 -0.36 -25.67
N GLU A 947 11.98 0.08 -25.61
CA GLU A 947 11.57 1.40 -26.09
C GLU A 947 11.39 2.40 -24.96
N ILE A 948 11.18 1.95 -23.71
CA ILE A 948 10.86 2.81 -22.57
C ILE A 948 11.63 2.38 -21.32
N LEU A 949 12.28 3.35 -20.69
CA LEU A 949 12.76 3.26 -19.30
C LEU A 949 11.76 4.02 -18.42
N ASP A 950 11.03 3.34 -17.54
CA ASP A 950 9.93 3.93 -16.77
C ASP A 950 10.41 4.76 -15.55
N ASN A 951 9.47 5.34 -14.79
CA ASN A 951 9.83 6.12 -13.61
C ASN A 951 10.66 5.30 -12.60
N SER A 952 11.77 5.87 -12.13
CA SER A 952 12.60 5.32 -11.05
C SER A 952 13.14 3.90 -11.32
N CYS A 953 13.28 3.47 -12.58
CA CYS A 953 13.72 2.11 -12.93
C CYS A 953 15.00 1.66 -12.22
N PHE A 954 15.98 2.55 -12.14
CA PHE A 954 17.28 2.36 -11.53
C PHE A 954 17.50 3.32 -10.33
N TYR A 955 16.41 3.81 -9.72
CA TYR A 955 16.51 4.75 -8.59
C TYR A 955 17.38 4.18 -7.47
N LYS A 956 18.35 4.95 -6.98
CA LYS A 956 19.30 4.50 -5.96
C LYS A 956 20.05 3.21 -6.32
N CYS A 957 20.31 2.92 -7.61
CA CYS A 957 21.28 1.87 -7.99
C CYS A 957 22.69 2.37 -7.71
N PHE A 958 23.14 2.27 -6.47
CA PHE A 958 24.36 2.96 -6.05
C PHE A 958 25.57 2.52 -6.85
N GLY A 959 25.75 1.21 -7.10
CA GLY A 959 26.90 0.66 -7.80
C GLY A 959 27.01 0.97 -9.29
N LEU A 960 25.97 1.49 -9.94
CA LEU A 960 25.96 1.71 -11.40
C LEU A 960 26.99 2.78 -11.77
N THR A 961 28.04 2.44 -12.53
CA THR A 961 29.13 3.35 -12.90
C THR A 961 29.03 3.94 -14.30
N SER A 962 28.35 3.26 -15.22
CA SER A 962 28.08 3.78 -16.56
C SER A 962 26.77 3.23 -17.11
N ILE A 963 26.16 3.97 -18.04
CA ILE A 963 24.96 3.52 -18.75
C ILE A 963 24.97 4.00 -20.20
N HIS A 964 24.70 3.08 -21.13
CA HIS A 964 24.45 3.37 -22.54
C HIS A 964 22.96 3.20 -22.85
N ILE A 965 22.34 4.26 -23.36
CA ILE A 965 20.93 4.34 -23.72
C ILE A 965 20.82 4.28 -25.25
N PRO A 966 20.48 3.11 -25.81
CA PRO A 966 20.58 2.85 -27.23
C PRO A 966 19.45 3.52 -28.03
N SER A 967 19.62 3.54 -29.35
CA SER A 967 18.76 4.30 -30.28
C SER A 967 17.28 3.91 -30.28
N ASN A 968 16.96 2.70 -29.84
CA ASN A 968 15.59 2.20 -29.73
C ASN A 968 14.80 2.80 -28.55
N VAL A 969 15.47 3.36 -27.53
CA VAL A 969 14.79 3.96 -26.38
C VAL A 969 14.19 5.30 -26.80
N LYS A 970 12.87 5.43 -26.65
CA LYS A 970 12.11 6.64 -27.02
C LYS A 970 11.99 7.62 -25.86
N SER A 971 11.87 7.12 -24.63
CA SER A 971 11.70 7.95 -23.44
C SER A 971 12.34 7.34 -22.19
N ILE A 972 12.80 8.24 -21.31
CA ILE A 972 13.33 7.94 -19.99
C ILE A 972 12.45 8.67 -18.96
N GLY A 973 11.84 7.91 -18.06
CA GLY A 973 10.89 8.44 -17.08
C GLY A 973 11.52 9.14 -15.88
N MET A 974 10.68 9.84 -15.14
CA MET A 974 11.03 10.63 -13.95
C MET A 974 11.89 9.84 -12.96
N CYS A 975 12.97 10.47 -12.49
CA CYS A 975 13.90 9.91 -11.49
C CYS A 975 14.55 8.57 -11.87
N CYS A 976 14.55 8.12 -13.15
CA CYS A 976 14.99 6.75 -13.47
C CYS A 976 16.39 6.41 -12.95
N PHE A 977 17.35 7.34 -12.99
CA PHE A 977 18.72 7.17 -12.46
C PHE A 977 19.02 8.08 -11.27
N LYS A 978 17.99 8.65 -10.62
CA LYS A 978 18.21 9.58 -9.50
C LYS A 978 18.93 8.88 -8.36
N ARG A 979 19.97 9.53 -7.84
CA ARG A 979 20.87 9.02 -6.78
C ARG A 979 21.64 7.74 -7.17
N CYS A 980 21.94 7.53 -8.45
CA CYS A 980 23.00 6.59 -8.85
C CYS A 980 24.37 7.21 -8.54
N TYR A 981 24.76 7.22 -7.27
CA TYR A 981 25.91 8.00 -6.78
C TYR A 981 27.25 7.69 -7.45
N PHE A 982 27.48 6.44 -7.88
CA PHE A 982 28.71 6.04 -8.54
C PHE A 982 28.69 6.19 -10.07
N LEU A 983 27.58 6.67 -10.65
CA LEU A 983 27.45 6.85 -12.10
C LEU A 983 28.42 7.93 -12.59
N LYS A 984 29.35 7.55 -13.47
CA LYS A 984 30.40 8.41 -14.05
C LYS A 984 30.15 8.79 -15.50
N GLU A 985 29.50 7.92 -16.27
CA GLU A 985 29.31 8.12 -17.70
C GLU A 985 27.87 7.77 -18.13
N VAL A 986 27.29 8.62 -18.97
CA VAL A 986 26.00 8.39 -19.63
C VAL A 986 26.16 8.63 -21.13
N ILE A 987 25.77 7.67 -21.95
CA ILE A 987 25.77 7.80 -23.42
C ILE A 987 24.34 7.58 -23.92
N CYS A 988 23.84 8.47 -24.78
CA CYS A 988 22.48 8.41 -25.31
C CYS A 988 22.50 8.52 -26.86
N ASP A 989 21.84 7.60 -27.57
CA ASP A 989 21.95 7.50 -29.04
C ASP A 989 20.82 8.19 -29.84
N GLN A 990 19.53 7.99 -29.50
CA GLN A 990 18.40 8.55 -30.28
C GLN A 990 17.16 8.95 -29.44
N ILE A 991 17.32 9.19 -28.14
CA ILE A 991 16.20 9.58 -27.26
C ILE A 991 15.63 10.95 -27.63
N GLN A 992 14.31 11.14 -27.48
CA GLN A 992 13.64 12.43 -27.75
C GLN A 992 13.54 13.32 -26.51
N GLU A 993 13.43 12.72 -25.33
CA GLU A 993 13.21 13.44 -24.07
C GLU A 993 13.93 12.75 -22.89
N ILE A 994 14.55 13.58 -22.05
CA ILE A 994 15.00 13.22 -20.69
C ILE A 994 14.01 13.88 -19.72
N ASP A 995 13.31 13.09 -18.91
CA ASP A 995 12.27 13.60 -18.00
C ASP A 995 12.85 14.20 -16.70
N LYS A 996 11.98 14.76 -15.86
CA LYS A 996 12.29 15.42 -14.59
C LYS A 996 13.16 14.53 -13.68
N ASP A 997 14.16 15.16 -13.05
CA ASP A 997 15.02 14.55 -12.03
C ASP A 997 15.83 13.31 -12.51
N CYS A 998 15.87 13.02 -13.81
CA CYS A 998 16.33 11.72 -14.34
C CYS A 998 17.70 11.27 -13.80
N PHE A 999 18.70 12.15 -13.82
CA PHE A 999 20.07 11.92 -13.35
C PHE A 999 20.39 12.79 -12.11
N SER A 1000 19.36 13.26 -11.41
CA SER A 1000 19.53 14.12 -10.24
C SER A 1000 20.33 13.40 -9.15
N TYR A 1001 21.30 14.09 -8.54
CA TYR A 1001 22.21 13.57 -7.52
C TYR A 1001 23.12 12.42 -7.96
N CYS A 1002 23.41 12.29 -9.26
CA CYS A 1002 24.50 11.47 -9.76
C CYS A 1002 25.84 12.19 -9.52
N ALA A 1003 26.26 12.28 -8.25
CA ALA A 1003 27.34 13.17 -7.81
C ALA A 1003 28.70 12.90 -8.49
N ARG A 1004 28.97 11.67 -8.94
CA ARG A 1004 30.20 11.28 -9.65
C ARG A 1004 30.10 11.34 -11.18
N LEU A 1005 29.00 11.84 -11.74
CA LEU A 1005 28.80 11.90 -13.18
C LEU A 1005 29.81 12.87 -13.79
N GLU A 1006 30.72 12.39 -14.64
CA GLU A 1006 31.82 13.14 -15.24
C GLU A 1006 31.56 13.46 -16.72
N SER A 1007 30.90 12.53 -17.44
CA SER A 1007 30.67 12.61 -18.89
C SER A 1007 29.22 12.27 -19.25
N VAL A 1008 28.61 13.08 -20.13
CA VAL A 1008 27.27 12.85 -20.69
C VAL A 1008 27.29 13.13 -22.19
N ILE A 1009 27.04 12.09 -22.99
CA ILE A 1009 26.92 12.19 -24.45
C ILE A 1009 25.43 12.20 -24.81
N LEU A 1010 24.94 13.31 -25.37
CA LEU A 1010 23.55 13.50 -25.77
C LEU A 1010 23.38 13.41 -27.30
N PRO A 1011 22.25 12.86 -27.81
CA PRO A 1011 22.08 12.64 -29.24
C PRO A 1011 21.47 13.81 -29.97
N SER A 1012 21.80 13.96 -31.25
CA SER A 1012 21.26 15.01 -32.14
C SER A 1012 19.75 14.93 -32.40
N SER A 1013 19.05 13.93 -31.86
CA SER A 1013 17.59 13.79 -31.96
C SER A 1013 16.86 14.21 -30.67
N LEU A 1014 17.59 14.57 -29.61
CA LEU A 1014 17.02 15.03 -28.34
C LEU A 1014 16.33 16.39 -28.52
N LYS A 1015 15.07 16.50 -28.11
CA LYS A 1015 14.27 17.73 -28.22
C LYS A 1015 14.08 18.45 -26.88
N LYS A 1016 14.03 17.68 -25.79
CA LYS A 1016 13.63 18.20 -24.47
C LYS A 1016 14.44 17.61 -23.33
N ILE A 1017 14.87 18.47 -22.42
CA ILE A 1017 15.50 18.08 -21.15
C ILE A 1017 14.63 18.61 -20.00
N GLY A 1018 14.26 17.73 -19.07
CA GLY A 1018 13.35 18.02 -17.96
C GLY A 1018 13.96 18.89 -16.86
N GLN A 1019 13.09 19.41 -16.00
CA GLN A 1019 13.46 20.18 -14.81
C GLN A 1019 14.40 19.36 -13.92
N THR A 1020 15.47 19.98 -13.39
CA THR A 1020 16.42 19.35 -12.45
C THR A 1020 17.08 18.05 -12.93
N ALA A 1021 17.03 17.75 -14.24
CA ALA A 1021 17.44 16.45 -14.78
C ALA A 1021 18.89 16.08 -14.45
N PHE A 1022 19.80 17.06 -14.39
CA PHE A 1022 21.21 16.89 -14.03
C PHE A 1022 21.58 17.64 -12.73
N SER A 1023 20.59 17.95 -11.90
CA SER A 1023 20.84 18.68 -10.64
C SER A 1023 21.80 17.92 -9.74
N TYR A 1024 22.76 18.63 -9.14
CA TYR A 1024 23.79 18.10 -8.25
C TYR A 1024 24.68 17.00 -8.84
N CYS A 1025 24.85 16.97 -10.17
CA CYS A 1025 25.92 16.21 -10.84
C CYS A 1025 27.27 16.91 -10.61
N SER A 1026 27.76 16.85 -9.38
CA SER A 1026 28.82 17.73 -8.86
C SER A 1026 30.19 17.52 -9.52
N ASN A 1027 30.42 16.38 -10.17
CA ASN A 1027 31.63 16.08 -10.93
C ASN A 1027 31.53 16.34 -12.44
N LEU A 1028 30.38 16.80 -12.95
CA LEU A 1028 30.18 16.98 -14.39
C LEU A 1028 31.02 18.17 -14.86
N LYS A 1029 32.00 17.94 -15.74
CA LYS A 1029 32.97 18.98 -16.15
C LYS A 1029 32.56 19.71 -17.42
N GLU A 1030 32.05 18.98 -18.40
CA GLU A 1030 31.60 19.53 -19.67
C GLU A 1030 30.36 18.77 -20.15
N ILE A 1031 29.48 19.45 -20.89
CA ILE A 1031 28.34 18.82 -21.56
C ILE A 1031 28.01 19.57 -22.86
N CYS A 1032 27.68 18.83 -23.91
CA CYS A 1032 27.23 19.40 -25.19
C CYS A 1032 25.74 19.16 -25.38
N ILE A 1033 24.93 20.21 -25.31
CA ILE A 1033 23.51 20.15 -25.66
C ILE A 1033 23.37 20.23 -27.18
N PRO A 1034 22.74 19.24 -27.84
CA PRO A 1034 22.62 19.22 -29.28
C PRO A 1034 21.65 20.28 -29.79
N ASP A 1035 21.92 20.84 -30.98
CA ASP A 1035 21.11 21.90 -31.61
C ASP A 1035 19.65 21.53 -31.86
N SER A 1036 19.29 20.24 -31.80
CA SER A 1036 17.90 19.78 -31.87
C SER A 1036 17.06 20.15 -30.66
N VAL A 1037 17.67 20.46 -29.52
CA VAL A 1037 16.98 20.74 -28.26
C VAL A 1037 16.24 22.08 -28.34
N GLU A 1038 14.94 22.05 -28.10
CA GLU A 1038 14.04 23.20 -28.12
C GLU A 1038 13.69 23.69 -26.70
N PHE A 1039 13.84 22.81 -25.69
CA PHE A 1039 13.48 23.12 -24.31
C PHE A 1039 14.43 22.47 -23.29
N ILE A 1040 14.86 23.27 -22.32
CA ILE A 1040 15.56 22.82 -21.11
C ILE A 1040 14.77 23.32 -19.90
N GLY A 1041 14.35 22.41 -19.03
CA GLY A 1041 13.58 22.74 -17.82
C GLY A 1041 14.40 23.52 -16.78
N GLY A 1042 13.69 24.22 -15.88
CA GLY A 1042 14.32 25.02 -14.83
C GLY A 1042 15.28 24.24 -13.93
N SER A 1043 16.29 24.94 -13.38
CA SER A 1043 17.29 24.34 -12.48
C SER A 1043 17.96 23.07 -13.03
N CYS A 1044 18.06 22.89 -14.35
CA CYS A 1044 18.50 21.62 -14.95
C CYS A 1044 19.89 21.19 -14.46
N PHE A 1045 20.83 22.14 -14.36
CA PHE A 1045 22.21 21.92 -13.97
C PHE A 1045 22.54 22.53 -12.60
N ILE A 1046 21.54 22.84 -11.77
CA ILE A 1046 21.78 23.44 -10.45
C ILE A 1046 22.77 22.61 -9.63
N GLY A 1047 23.78 23.27 -9.06
CA GLY A 1047 24.79 22.60 -8.21
C GLY A 1047 25.77 21.69 -8.96
N CYS A 1048 25.90 21.78 -10.29
CA CYS A 1048 27.00 21.15 -11.03
C CYS A 1048 28.31 21.95 -10.81
N THR A 1049 28.87 21.87 -9.60
CA THR A 1049 29.92 22.77 -9.13
C THR A 1049 31.22 22.70 -9.93
N GLN A 1050 31.53 21.56 -10.58
CA GLN A 1050 32.71 21.39 -11.44
C GLN A 1050 32.46 21.63 -12.94
N LEU A 1051 31.25 22.04 -13.35
CA LEU A 1051 30.95 22.30 -14.76
C LEU A 1051 31.73 23.53 -15.23
N THR A 1052 32.66 23.35 -16.17
CA THR A 1052 33.56 24.39 -16.70
C THR A 1052 33.15 24.88 -18.09
N ARG A 1053 32.56 24.01 -18.92
CA ARG A 1053 32.15 24.32 -20.29
C ARG A 1053 30.79 23.71 -20.62
N ILE A 1054 29.93 24.45 -21.31
CA ILE A 1054 28.69 23.91 -21.89
C ILE A 1054 28.44 24.45 -23.30
N THR A 1055 28.02 23.57 -24.21
CA THR A 1055 27.45 23.98 -25.51
C THR A 1055 25.93 23.97 -25.41
N LEU A 1056 25.26 25.03 -25.84
CA LEU A 1056 23.81 25.17 -25.85
C LEU A 1056 23.27 25.17 -27.28
N SER A 1057 22.03 24.67 -27.42
CA SER A 1057 21.32 24.65 -28.70
C SER A 1057 21.00 26.07 -29.17
N SER A 1058 21.22 26.30 -30.47
CA SER A 1058 20.83 27.49 -31.21
C SER A 1058 19.31 27.69 -31.34
N ARG A 1059 18.53 26.63 -31.13
CA ARG A 1059 17.05 26.66 -31.24
C ARG A 1059 16.35 27.04 -29.93
N LEU A 1060 17.10 27.23 -28.84
CA LEU A 1060 16.54 27.69 -27.58
C LEU A 1060 16.02 29.12 -27.70
N THR A 1061 14.71 29.29 -27.53
CA THR A 1061 14.07 30.62 -27.48
C THR A 1061 14.09 31.23 -26.09
N SER A 1062 14.20 30.37 -25.06
CA SER A 1062 14.28 30.77 -23.66
C SER A 1062 15.07 29.75 -22.87
N LEU A 1063 15.63 30.20 -21.75
CA LEU A 1063 16.28 29.34 -20.78
C LEU A 1063 15.99 29.92 -19.39
N SER A 1064 15.71 29.05 -18.43
CA SER A 1064 15.42 29.48 -17.06
C SER A 1064 16.61 30.22 -16.46
N TYR A 1065 16.34 31.29 -15.74
CA TYR A 1065 17.36 32.17 -15.15
C TYR A 1065 18.26 31.46 -14.13
N ASP A 1066 17.78 30.35 -13.55
CA ASP A 1066 18.41 29.54 -12.50
C ASP A 1066 19.10 28.26 -13.03
N CYS A 1067 19.12 28.05 -14.35
CA CYS A 1067 19.54 26.79 -14.96
C CYS A 1067 20.96 26.36 -14.53
N PHE A 1068 21.87 27.33 -14.33
CA PHE A 1068 23.26 27.12 -13.90
C PHE A 1068 23.54 27.69 -12.52
N SER A 1069 22.52 27.80 -11.66
CA SER A 1069 22.71 28.25 -10.29
C SER A 1069 23.70 27.32 -9.55
N ASN A 1070 24.65 27.91 -8.81
CA ASN A 1070 25.77 27.20 -8.16
C ASN A 1070 26.71 26.41 -9.10
N CYS A 1071 26.73 26.66 -10.41
CA CYS A 1071 27.77 26.18 -11.32
C CYS A 1071 29.04 27.06 -11.22
N SER A 1072 29.67 27.08 -10.04
CA SER A 1072 30.72 28.05 -9.70
C SER A 1072 32.00 27.99 -10.58
N SER A 1073 32.23 26.88 -11.30
CA SER A 1073 33.39 26.69 -12.17
C SER A 1073 33.13 27.04 -13.65
N LEU A 1074 31.90 27.43 -14.02
CA LEU A 1074 31.50 27.60 -15.42
C LEU A 1074 32.18 28.83 -16.01
N SER A 1075 33.03 28.63 -17.02
CA SER A 1075 33.87 29.68 -17.64
C SER A 1075 33.71 29.80 -19.15
N SER A 1076 33.06 28.84 -19.81
CA SER A 1076 32.82 28.88 -21.25
C SER A 1076 31.41 28.39 -21.60
N ILE A 1077 30.63 29.23 -22.29
CA ILE A 1077 29.35 28.85 -22.89
C ILE A 1077 29.45 29.02 -24.40
N ILE A 1078 29.05 28.01 -25.16
CA ILE A 1078 29.13 28.00 -26.63
C ILE A 1078 27.72 27.95 -27.20
N ILE A 1079 27.40 28.83 -28.16
CA ILE A 1079 26.17 28.82 -28.96
C ILE A 1079 26.59 29.01 -30.43
N ASN A 1080 25.96 28.30 -31.38
CA ASN A 1080 26.33 28.36 -32.80
C ASN A 1080 27.82 28.07 -33.06
N ASN A 1081 28.41 27.11 -32.32
CA ASN A 1081 29.84 26.78 -32.37
C ASN A 1081 30.80 27.94 -32.04
N THR A 1082 30.30 29.02 -31.44
CA THR A 1082 31.11 30.17 -31.01
C THR A 1082 30.97 30.38 -29.51
N PRO A 1083 32.06 30.63 -28.78
CA PRO A 1083 31.96 31.12 -27.40
C PRO A 1083 31.12 32.39 -27.37
N VAL A 1084 30.16 32.46 -26.45
CA VAL A 1084 29.27 33.61 -26.37
C VAL A 1084 30.07 34.87 -26.00
N SER A 1085 30.06 35.87 -26.88
CA SER A 1085 30.58 37.20 -26.57
C SER A 1085 29.66 37.95 -25.61
N ASN A 1086 28.38 37.57 -25.57
CA ASN A 1086 27.40 37.96 -24.58
C ASN A 1086 26.35 36.84 -24.45
N TYR A 1087 26.12 36.36 -23.24
CA TYR A 1087 25.11 35.35 -22.97
C TYR A 1087 23.70 35.93 -23.22
N PRO A 1088 22.88 35.31 -24.08
CA PRO A 1088 21.66 35.94 -24.59
C PRO A 1088 20.45 35.78 -23.66
N PHE A 1089 20.47 34.82 -22.75
CA PHE A 1089 19.33 34.53 -21.86
C PHE A 1089 19.41 35.29 -20.54
N ASN A 1090 18.29 35.32 -19.83
CA ASN A 1090 18.23 35.88 -18.49
C ASN A 1090 19.11 35.03 -17.55
N VAL A 1091 19.82 35.70 -16.64
CA VAL A 1091 20.61 35.04 -15.60
C VAL A 1091 20.18 35.55 -14.24
N SER A 1092 20.14 34.65 -13.26
CA SER A 1092 19.96 35.03 -11.86
C SER A 1092 21.12 35.94 -11.39
N LEU A 1093 20.93 36.74 -10.33
CA LEU A 1093 21.99 37.59 -9.78
C LEU A 1093 23.20 36.78 -9.28
N LEU A 1094 22.96 35.65 -8.63
CA LEU A 1094 23.97 34.71 -8.18
C LEU A 1094 24.73 34.09 -9.36
N GLN A 1095 24.01 33.69 -10.41
CA GLN A 1095 24.61 33.19 -11.64
C GLN A 1095 25.46 34.26 -12.32
N TYR A 1096 25.02 35.53 -12.33
CA TYR A 1096 25.81 36.67 -12.80
C TYR A 1096 27.11 36.84 -12.02
N ILE A 1097 27.11 36.71 -10.69
CA ILE A 1097 28.32 36.81 -9.87
C ILE A 1097 29.35 35.76 -10.30
N TYR A 1098 28.91 34.51 -10.49
CA TYR A 1098 29.79 33.43 -10.96
C TYR A 1098 30.26 33.65 -12.40
N PHE A 1099 29.36 34.05 -13.31
CA PHE A 1099 29.70 34.34 -14.71
C PHE A 1099 30.71 35.47 -14.80
N SER A 1100 30.52 36.54 -14.03
CA SER A 1100 31.45 37.68 -13.96
C SER A 1100 32.82 37.28 -13.44
N LYS A 1101 32.87 36.49 -12.35
CA LYS A 1101 34.12 35.94 -11.81
C LYS A 1101 34.87 35.11 -12.85
N ASN A 1102 34.14 34.37 -13.68
CA ASN A 1102 34.69 33.51 -14.73
C ASN A 1102 34.74 34.16 -16.11
N LYS A 1103 34.57 35.49 -16.21
CA LYS A 1103 34.67 36.29 -17.44
C LYS A 1103 33.67 35.91 -18.55
N ILE A 1104 32.50 35.38 -18.20
CA ILE A 1104 31.38 35.18 -19.14
C ILE A 1104 30.53 36.46 -19.16
N PRO A 1105 30.49 37.21 -20.27
CA PRO A 1105 29.71 38.44 -20.33
C PRO A 1105 28.21 38.13 -20.37
N CYS A 1106 27.43 38.79 -19.51
CA CYS A 1106 25.98 38.71 -19.50
C CYS A 1106 25.39 40.04 -19.02
N HIS A 1107 24.26 40.45 -19.61
CA HIS A 1107 23.68 41.78 -19.36
C HIS A 1107 22.20 41.72 -18.95
N ASN A 1108 21.53 40.59 -19.15
CA ASN A 1108 20.13 40.38 -18.79
C ASN A 1108 20.03 39.77 -17.38
N ILE A 1109 20.48 40.53 -16.38
CA ILE A 1109 20.42 40.08 -14.98
C ILE A 1109 18.98 40.20 -14.47
N THR A 1110 18.44 39.09 -14.01
CA THR A 1110 17.15 38.98 -13.35
C THR A 1110 17.38 38.75 -11.87
N LEU A 1111 16.79 39.60 -11.03
CA LEU A 1111 16.80 39.39 -9.58
C LEU A 1111 15.64 38.47 -9.19
N SER A 1112 15.96 37.34 -8.59
CA SER A 1112 14.98 36.43 -8.02
C SER A 1112 14.85 36.57 -6.51
N ARG A 1113 13.77 36.03 -5.95
CA ARG A 1113 13.50 36.05 -4.51
C ARG A 1113 14.65 35.46 -3.70
N ASP A 1114 15.20 34.35 -4.18
CA ASP A 1114 16.24 33.58 -3.51
C ASP A 1114 17.58 34.32 -3.44
N GLU A 1115 17.67 35.51 -4.03
CA GLU A 1115 18.92 36.26 -4.20
C GLU A 1115 18.87 37.63 -3.55
N ILE A 1116 17.74 38.00 -2.93
CA ILE A 1116 17.59 39.28 -2.22
C ILE A 1116 18.63 39.41 -1.11
N PHE A 1117 19.05 38.29 -0.51
CA PHE A 1117 20.08 38.28 0.54
C PHE A 1117 21.46 38.76 0.05
N LEU A 1118 21.72 38.76 -1.27
CA LEU A 1118 22.97 39.23 -1.88
C LEU A 1118 23.03 40.76 -1.98
N LEU A 1119 21.93 41.47 -1.70
CA LEU A 1119 21.86 42.92 -1.77
C LEU A 1119 22.47 43.55 -0.51
N SER A 1120 23.44 44.47 -0.66
CA SER A 1120 24.13 45.11 0.46
C SER A 1120 23.33 46.25 1.10
N THR A 1121 22.76 47.15 0.28
CA THR A 1121 21.84 48.24 0.69
C THR A 1121 20.97 48.80 -0.45
N SER A 1122 21.23 48.41 -1.71
CA SER A 1122 20.53 48.90 -2.90
C SER A 1122 20.59 47.89 -4.04
N ILE A 1123 19.61 47.90 -4.94
CA ILE A 1123 19.61 47.04 -6.13
C ILE A 1123 20.73 47.48 -7.09
N PRO A 1124 21.62 46.56 -7.52
CA PRO A 1124 22.66 46.88 -8.49
C PRO A 1124 22.09 47.46 -9.80
N ARG A 1125 22.69 48.54 -10.33
CA ARG A 1125 22.30 49.19 -11.61
C ARG A 1125 22.42 48.30 -12.86
N LEU A 1126 22.92 47.08 -12.70
CA LEU A 1126 23.04 46.06 -13.74
C LEU A 1126 21.79 45.19 -13.86
N VAL A 1127 20.92 45.14 -12.83
CA VAL A 1127 19.67 44.36 -12.86
C VAL A 1127 18.70 44.95 -13.88
N LYS A 1128 18.12 44.09 -14.72
CA LYS A 1128 17.20 44.42 -15.81
C LYS A 1128 15.75 44.04 -15.52
N SER A 1129 15.52 43.00 -14.74
CA SER A 1129 14.16 42.55 -14.43
C SER A 1129 14.08 41.89 -13.06
N PHE A 1130 12.88 41.87 -12.50
CA PHE A 1130 12.57 41.10 -11.29
C PHE A 1130 11.70 39.90 -11.67
N THR A 1131 11.96 38.73 -11.09
CA THR A 1131 11.09 37.56 -11.30
C THR A 1131 9.72 37.77 -10.67
N ASP A 1132 8.79 36.87 -10.99
CA ASP A 1132 7.59 36.71 -10.19
C ASP A 1132 7.96 36.50 -8.73
N ASN A 1133 7.17 37.09 -7.82
CA ASN A 1133 7.34 37.00 -6.37
C ASN A 1133 8.68 37.51 -5.81
N CYS A 1134 9.48 38.25 -6.60
CA CYS A 1134 10.84 38.66 -6.23
C CYS A 1134 10.92 39.22 -4.81
N PHE A 1135 10.28 40.36 -4.53
CA PHE A 1135 10.21 41.00 -3.21
C PHE A 1135 8.99 40.59 -2.40
N ARG A 1136 8.22 39.58 -2.80
CA ARG A 1136 6.95 39.25 -2.14
C ARG A 1136 7.18 38.98 -0.64
N ASN A 1137 6.35 39.53 0.24
CA ASN A 1137 6.47 39.41 1.70
C ASN A 1137 7.79 39.98 2.27
N SER A 1138 8.44 40.91 1.58
CA SER A 1138 9.60 41.61 2.14
C SER A 1138 9.13 42.61 3.19
N ILE A 1139 8.75 42.11 4.38
CA ILE A 1139 8.20 42.92 5.47
C ILE A 1139 9.22 43.92 6.05
N SER A 1140 10.52 43.70 5.83
CA SER A 1140 11.58 44.64 6.20
C SER A 1140 11.73 45.80 5.21
N LEU A 1141 11.10 45.73 4.04
CA LEU A 1141 11.23 46.72 2.98
C LEU A 1141 10.35 47.95 3.29
N ILE A 1142 10.96 49.03 3.77
CA ILE A 1142 10.27 50.31 4.07
C ILE A 1142 10.24 51.23 2.84
N ASN A 1143 11.34 51.25 2.11
CA ASN A 1143 11.50 51.95 0.83
C ASN A 1143 12.44 51.12 -0.06
N ILE A 1144 12.29 51.28 -1.38
CA ILE A 1144 13.16 50.65 -2.35
C ILE A 1144 13.41 51.62 -3.50
N SER A 1145 14.68 51.77 -3.88
CA SER A 1145 15.05 52.50 -5.08
C SER A 1145 15.24 51.49 -6.21
N ILE A 1146 14.28 51.45 -7.15
CA ILE A 1146 14.40 50.64 -8.37
C ILE A 1146 15.27 51.43 -9.37
N PRO A 1147 16.43 50.92 -9.79
CA PRO A 1147 17.29 51.63 -10.72
C PRO A 1147 16.64 51.71 -12.11
N SER A 1148 16.95 52.77 -12.86
CA SER A 1148 16.46 52.98 -14.23
C SER A 1148 16.90 51.93 -15.26
N SER A 1149 17.75 50.99 -14.84
CA SER A 1149 18.13 49.82 -15.63
C SER A 1149 17.05 48.75 -15.68
N VAL A 1150 16.11 48.72 -14.72
CA VAL A 1150 15.06 47.72 -14.63
C VAL A 1150 13.94 48.07 -15.60
N THR A 1151 13.64 47.17 -16.53
CA THR A 1151 12.65 47.37 -17.60
C THR A 1151 11.35 46.58 -17.37
N SER A 1152 11.36 45.58 -16.48
CA SER A 1152 10.17 44.78 -16.17
C SER A 1152 10.12 44.30 -14.73
N LEU A 1153 8.90 44.15 -14.22
CA LEU A 1153 8.57 43.56 -12.93
C LEU A 1153 7.80 42.24 -13.19
N GLY A 1154 7.98 41.25 -12.32
CA GLY A 1154 7.17 40.02 -12.35
C GLY A 1154 5.81 40.17 -11.68
N GLU A 1155 4.95 39.17 -11.88
CA GLU A 1155 3.68 39.10 -11.14
C GLU A 1155 3.94 38.93 -9.64
N TYR A 1156 3.10 39.52 -8.79
CA TYR A 1156 3.24 39.48 -7.33
C TYR A 1156 4.58 40.03 -6.79
N CYS A 1157 5.35 40.77 -7.59
CA CYS A 1157 6.73 41.14 -7.28
C CYS A 1157 6.90 41.80 -5.91
N PHE A 1158 6.05 42.75 -5.54
CA PHE A 1158 6.07 43.43 -4.24
C PHE A 1158 4.87 43.07 -3.35
N LYS A 1159 4.13 42.02 -3.68
CA LYS A 1159 2.93 41.65 -2.92
C LYS A 1159 3.26 41.45 -1.44
N ASN A 1160 2.40 41.95 -0.55
CA ASN A 1160 2.50 41.90 0.91
C ASN A 1160 3.81 42.53 1.47
N CYS A 1161 4.39 43.53 0.79
CA CYS A 1161 5.42 44.37 1.40
C CYS A 1161 4.78 45.36 2.39
N ILE A 1162 4.28 44.85 3.51
CA ILE A 1162 3.36 45.58 4.40
C ILE A 1162 3.93 46.87 4.99
N ASN A 1163 5.25 47.00 5.12
CA ASN A 1163 5.93 48.18 5.66
C ASN A 1163 6.42 49.15 4.58
N LEU A 1164 6.22 48.83 3.29
CA LEU A 1164 6.61 49.69 2.19
C LEU A 1164 5.73 50.95 2.21
N THR A 1165 6.34 52.10 2.46
CA THR A 1165 5.62 53.38 2.63
C THR A 1165 5.58 54.21 1.35
N SER A 1166 6.60 54.10 0.52
CA SER A 1166 6.69 54.79 -0.77
C SER A 1166 7.55 54.02 -1.75
N ILE A 1167 7.22 54.09 -3.04
CA ILE A 1167 8.05 53.54 -4.12
C ILE A 1167 8.03 54.45 -5.35
N THR A 1168 9.17 54.55 -6.01
CA THR A 1168 9.32 55.24 -7.29
C THR A 1168 9.54 54.22 -8.39
N ILE A 1169 8.64 54.18 -9.37
CA ILE A 1169 8.77 53.33 -10.54
C ILE A 1169 9.60 54.10 -11.59
N PRO A 1170 10.73 53.57 -12.08
CA PRO A 1170 11.53 54.24 -13.09
C PRO A 1170 10.83 54.28 -14.45
N SER A 1171 11.14 55.31 -15.25
CA SER A 1171 10.60 55.51 -16.61
C SER A 1171 10.94 54.41 -17.61
N SER A 1172 11.80 53.46 -17.24
CA SER A 1172 12.13 52.27 -18.03
C SER A 1172 11.05 51.19 -18.00
N ILE A 1173 10.09 51.27 -17.07
CA ILE A 1173 8.97 50.33 -16.95
C ILE A 1173 7.74 50.88 -17.69
N SER A 1174 7.08 50.02 -18.46
CA SER A 1174 5.89 50.36 -19.27
C SER A 1174 4.59 49.77 -18.77
N SER A 1175 4.63 48.79 -17.87
CA SER A 1175 3.44 48.17 -17.29
C SER A 1175 3.65 47.75 -15.84
N ILE A 1176 2.55 47.76 -15.07
CA ILE A 1176 2.50 47.17 -13.72
C ILE A 1176 1.80 45.81 -13.83
N PRO A 1177 2.47 44.68 -13.52
CA PRO A 1177 1.88 43.34 -13.61
C PRO A 1177 0.77 43.09 -12.61
N SER A 1178 -0.03 42.04 -12.85
CA SER A 1178 -1.11 41.62 -11.94
C SER A 1178 -0.58 41.37 -10.52
N HIS A 1179 -1.34 41.84 -9.54
CA HIS A 1179 -1.02 41.73 -8.11
C HIS A 1179 0.36 42.28 -7.68
N CYS A 1180 1.01 43.14 -8.47
CA CYS A 1180 2.38 43.55 -8.20
C CYS A 1180 2.58 44.18 -6.81
N PHE A 1181 1.68 45.05 -6.36
CA PHE A 1181 1.69 45.71 -5.04
C PHE A 1181 0.53 45.29 -4.14
N ASP A 1182 -0.10 44.16 -4.43
CA ASP A 1182 -1.21 43.60 -3.66
C ASP A 1182 -0.87 43.56 -2.14
N ASN A 1183 -1.78 44.03 -1.28
CA ASN A 1183 -1.70 44.13 0.18
C ASN A 1183 -0.45 44.88 0.73
N CYS A 1184 0.04 45.89 0.02
CA CYS A 1184 1.01 46.84 0.59
C CYS A 1184 0.28 47.89 1.46
N TYR A 1185 -0.24 47.48 2.62
CA TYR A 1185 -1.17 48.28 3.45
C TYR A 1185 -0.65 49.68 3.81
N ASN A 1186 0.65 49.83 4.09
CA ASN A 1186 1.25 51.11 4.48
C ASN A 1186 1.75 51.96 3.31
N LEU A 1187 1.52 51.55 2.06
CA LEU A 1187 1.97 52.30 0.89
C LEU A 1187 1.16 53.59 0.75
N LYS A 1188 1.77 54.74 1.11
CA LYS A 1188 1.13 56.07 1.12
C LYS A 1188 1.25 56.79 -0.22
N SER A 1189 2.33 56.54 -0.96
CA SER A 1189 2.60 57.22 -2.23
C SER A 1189 3.37 56.34 -3.20
N ILE A 1190 2.91 56.27 -4.45
CA ILE A 1190 3.66 55.71 -5.57
C ILE A 1190 3.92 56.80 -6.60
N ILE A 1191 5.16 56.92 -7.06
CA ILE A 1191 5.51 57.80 -8.18
C ILE A 1191 5.57 56.94 -9.44
N LEU A 1192 4.57 57.11 -10.31
CA LEU A 1192 4.50 56.44 -11.60
C LEU A 1192 5.05 57.36 -12.71
N PRO A 1193 5.88 56.84 -13.63
CA PRO A 1193 6.33 57.60 -14.78
C PRO A 1193 5.21 57.67 -15.84
N SER A 1194 5.31 58.62 -16.76
CA SER A 1194 4.38 58.75 -17.89
C SER A 1194 4.45 57.60 -18.89
N THR A 1195 5.42 56.68 -18.74
CA THR A 1195 5.63 55.53 -19.62
C THR A 1195 4.72 54.34 -19.30
N ILE A 1196 4.00 54.35 -18.17
CA ILE A 1196 3.05 53.29 -17.83
C ILE A 1196 1.83 53.36 -18.74
N THR A 1197 1.60 52.32 -19.54
CA THR A 1197 0.49 52.22 -20.49
C THR A 1197 -0.54 51.16 -20.11
N SER A 1198 -0.21 50.25 -19.20
CA SER A 1198 -1.13 49.20 -18.73
C SER A 1198 -0.90 48.78 -17.28
N PHE A 1199 -1.97 48.32 -16.65
CA PHE A 1199 -2.00 47.77 -15.30
C PHE A 1199 -2.64 46.38 -15.34
N GLY A 1200 -2.05 45.42 -14.64
CA GLY A 1200 -2.62 44.10 -14.42
C GLY A 1200 -3.75 44.12 -13.39
N SER A 1201 -4.52 43.04 -13.33
CA SER A 1201 -5.64 42.93 -12.39
C SER A 1201 -5.13 42.95 -10.94
N HIS A 1202 -5.88 43.62 -10.04
CA HIS A 1202 -5.58 43.71 -8.61
C HIS A 1202 -4.15 44.21 -8.28
N SER A 1203 -3.52 44.97 -9.18
CA SER A 1203 -2.13 45.44 -9.02
C SER A 1203 -1.88 46.21 -7.72
N PHE A 1204 -2.92 46.82 -7.14
CA PHE A 1204 -2.89 47.61 -5.91
C PHE A 1204 -4.00 47.19 -4.92
N TYR A 1205 -4.56 45.99 -5.06
CA TYR A 1205 -5.59 45.47 -4.14
C TYR A 1205 -5.07 45.54 -2.69
N GLY A 1206 -5.91 45.97 -1.74
CA GLY A 1206 -5.50 46.10 -0.34
C GLY A 1206 -4.54 47.25 0.01
N CYS A 1207 -4.12 48.11 -0.94
CA CYS A 1207 -3.32 49.31 -0.65
C CYS A 1207 -4.15 50.46 -0.03
N SER A 1208 -4.68 50.25 1.19
CA SER A 1208 -5.68 51.13 1.81
C SER A 1208 -5.22 52.57 2.10
N GLN A 1209 -3.92 52.81 2.24
CA GLN A 1209 -3.34 54.14 2.48
C GLN A 1209 -2.96 54.88 1.20
N LEU A 1210 -3.03 54.23 0.03
CA LEU A 1210 -2.71 54.84 -1.25
C LEU A 1210 -3.93 55.61 -1.75
N LYS A 1211 -3.91 56.94 -1.60
CA LYS A 1211 -4.97 57.79 -2.16
C LYS A 1211 -5.04 57.57 -3.67
N SER A 1212 -6.22 57.23 -4.21
CA SER A 1212 -6.41 56.98 -5.64
C SER A 1212 -5.81 58.11 -6.47
N LEU A 1213 -4.68 57.86 -7.13
CA LEU A 1213 -4.11 58.80 -8.09
C LEU A 1213 -5.00 58.79 -9.33
N LYS A 1214 -5.28 59.96 -9.92
CA LYS A 1214 -6.10 60.08 -11.17
C LYS A 1214 -5.60 59.21 -12.34
N LEU A 1215 -4.39 58.66 -12.24
CA LEU A 1215 -3.69 57.88 -13.25
C LEU A 1215 -3.83 56.35 -13.07
N ILE A 1216 -4.37 55.85 -11.95
CA ILE A 1216 -4.52 54.41 -11.70
C ILE A 1216 -6.00 54.01 -11.85
N PRO A 1217 -6.35 53.06 -12.74
CA PRO A 1217 -7.71 52.57 -12.90
C PRO A 1217 -8.29 52.01 -11.60
N LYS A 1218 -9.60 52.20 -11.38
CA LYS A 1218 -10.31 51.72 -10.18
C LYS A 1218 -10.22 50.20 -10.02
N GLU A 1219 -10.30 49.48 -11.14
CA GLU A 1219 -10.17 48.01 -11.23
C GLU A 1219 -8.82 47.45 -10.78
N CYS A 1220 -7.81 48.31 -10.56
CA CYS A 1220 -6.53 47.86 -9.99
C CYS A 1220 -6.58 47.73 -8.46
N PHE A 1221 -7.59 48.34 -7.81
CA PHE A 1221 -7.80 48.34 -6.35
C PHE A 1221 -8.94 47.40 -5.92
N GLU A 1222 -9.86 47.10 -6.84
CA GLU A 1222 -10.96 46.14 -6.70
C GLU A 1222 -10.50 44.75 -7.16
#